data_AF-A0A1S9D7E7-F1
#
_entry.id   AF-A0A1S9D7E7-F1
#
_cell.length_a   1.000
_cell.length_b   1.000
_cell.length_c   1.000
_cell.angle_alpha   90.00
_cell.angle_beta   90.00
_cell.angle_gamma   90.00
#
_symmetry.space_group_name_H-M   'P 1'
#
loop_
_entity.id
_entity.type
_entity.pdbx_description
1 polymer ?
#
loop_
_entity_poly.entity_id
_entity_poly.type
_entity_poly.pdbx_seq_one_letter_code
_entity_poly.pdbx_strand_id
1 'polypeptide(L)'
;MAATFHRCMNGLLALGLLQTASAAVIHKQTELVRFRVPDVTADSLHNVHIDFLDSGFQGEIHLLYGDCDLSTSSERHHEIGSIFVKRDAHPERFVWATPSNAPHLHCLHAFLGSTLVGRSTPVSVAAPLVRRESIADVADAMGPWFDGIAYMEAKEPGKAVVAQAKDASVAIIGGGMSGLLTSHLLESVGIHNWHIIESSGRIGGRIRTEYLNNTRPDQYQYQEMGPMRFPVSITYAETNENLEIQDHKMVFQLADVLNKMNSDNPELAVNFIPFVQNSPNVPASTGGNRLPNGLIPTAADVAANSSLVYEAASSNATAAADATQAYTDYTTADKITPKIIANMYQAHKSAVENGYFHWSEAGYLRYALGYNDNITDYVAGTDDTPMWDSLYEGVYFSATKWRTIDKGLESLPRAFWPHVANKTTLNRKIQGLSFNETSGKIAVNWRDDPMQLVPESAEYDYAVVSAPFSKVRLWDMPRYSSLLSRAISTLNYAQSCKVSLLFKTRFWEHQESPIFGGCGSVDLAGIGSVCYPSFNINGTGPGVVLASYVSDTPARSVAALSTEDHVALVLRSMVQIHGDIAAEQYTGIYDRQCWEVDEHQAGAWAAPVVGQQELYLPAYYQTEFKTIFIGEHTSYTHAWIFSALDSAVRGTTQLLLDLGLVDEAKEITPPDLRRIIKSWQPEPQQTYIFTNTNIIDPVTENITSKTAVKLSGGLISSIGAAAEVGDTDPGTIRIDLNGKFICPGLIDCHVHIAAVPGSATLREMKDLSDNVSLLRQPSVCQSMLNRGFTTVRDCGGAGLALKESIQEGVIPGPRLFIAGHALSQTGGHGDRRQPHDRNKCCAGHVNGIGRIVGGVEQCLKYAREEIRQGSDFIKIMGGGGVASPSDQIHHVQFSDEEIKAIVTVANNAGTYVTSHVYTPQAIQQAISQGVKGIEHGNLLDEATAKLMKENSVILTPTLVTYATMDSPEFRSFLPPASAQKNREVLHKGLQALELASKAGVDICFGTDLLGPLHFAQSKEFAIRSSVQTPLEILQSATITPARLLKQDGFLGQIVPGFAVDLVILNANPLEDITVLDRFNDHILATIKDGRVLASRWSQLDVEAIPLPKIE
;
A
#
# COMPACT_ATOMS: atom_id res chain seq x y z
N MET A 1 8.28 15.69 65.83
CA MET A 1 8.86 14.57 66.62
C MET A 1 9.62 13.68 65.64
N ALA A 2 10.82 13.21 66.00
CA ALA A 2 11.65 12.10 65.44
C ALA A 2 11.60 11.74 63.92
N ALA A 3 12.65 11.28 63.22
CA ALA A 3 14.12 11.26 63.36
C ALA A 3 14.68 10.63 62.04
N THR A 4 15.89 10.88 61.51
CA THR A 4 17.00 11.79 61.89
C THR A 4 17.81 12.18 60.63
N PHE A 5 18.41 13.38 60.62
CA PHE A 5 19.47 13.77 59.68
C PHE A 5 20.85 13.29 60.17
N HIS A 6 21.84 13.16 59.27
CA HIS A 6 23.16 13.82 59.36
C HIS A 6 23.80 13.88 57.95
N ARG A 7 24.03 15.06 57.34
CA ARG A 7 25.11 16.07 57.59
C ARG A 7 26.43 15.70 56.87
N CYS A 8 27.20 16.63 56.27
CA CYS A 8 26.96 18.03 55.89
C CYS A 8 28.13 18.56 55.01
N MET A 9 27.84 19.48 54.07
CA MET A 9 28.53 20.80 53.86
C MET A 9 30.08 20.88 54.01
N ASN A 10 30.87 21.41 53.07
CA ASN A 10 30.85 22.81 52.57
C ASN A 10 32.01 23.08 51.57
N GLY A 11 31.91 24.14 50.75
CA GLY A 11 33.03 25.11 50.62
C GLY A 11 33.83 25.28 49.31
N LEU A 12 33.25 26.03 48.36
CA LEU A 12 33.84 27.19 47.64
C LEU A 12 35.21 27.14 46.88
N LEU A 13 35.13 27.60 45.62
CA LEU A 13 36.06 28.49 44.87
C LEU A 13 37.44 28.00 44.35
N ALA A 14 37.44 27.73 43.04
CA ALA A 14 38.35 28.21 41.98
C ALA A 14 39.79 28.69 42.29
N LEU A 15 40.77 28.06 41.63
CA LEU A 15 41.92 28.71 40.96
C LEU A 15 42.51 27.76 39.91
N GLY A 16 43.10 28.29 38.84
CA GLY A 16 43.51 27.50 37.67
C GLY A 16 45.02 27.47 37.39
N LEU A 17 45.37 26.70 36.36
CA LEU A 17 46.65 26.68 35.61
C LEU A 17 47.95 26.39 36.39
N LEU A 18 48.53 25.21 36.13
CA LEU A 18 49.92 25.10 35.69
C LEU A 18 50.20 23.74 35.02
N GLN A 19 50.91 23.78 33.89
CA GLN A 19 51.39 22.57 33.21
C GLN A 19 52.58 21.98 33.97
N THR A 20 52.62 20.66 34.09
CA THR A 20 53.88 19.91 34.12
C THR A 20 53.79 18.73 33.17
N ALA A 21 54.64 18.73 32.15
CA ALA A 21 54.78 17.61 31.25
C ALA A 21 55.68 16.55 31.90
N SER A 22 55.13 15.38 32.19
CA SER A 22 55.91 14.18 32.48
C SER A 22 55.83 13.25 31.28
N ALA A 23 56.97 13.01 30.62
CA ALA A 23 57.06 12.11 29.49
C ALA A 23 56.74 10.68 29.93
N ALA A 24 55.65 10.10 29.41
CA ALA A 24 55.35 8.70 29.59
C ALA A 24 56.33 7.84 28.78
N VAL A 25 56.94 6.86 29.43
CA VAL A 25 57.87 5.91 28.82
C VAL A 25 57.10 5.02 27.84
N ILE A 26 57.54 4.97 26.57
CA ILE A 26 57.02 4.00 25.61
C ILE A 26 57.55 2.62 26.00
N HIS A 27 56.74 1.83 26.72
CA HIS A 27 56.97 0.40 26.82
C HIS A 27 56.72 -0.23 25.46
N LYS A 28 57.80 -0.74 24.85
CA LYS A 28 57.73 -1.51 23.60
C LYS A 28 57.11 -2.86 23.91
N GLN A 29 55.79 -2.95 23.83
CA GLN A 29 55.05 -4.20 23.97
C GLN A 29 55.43 -5.13 22.81
N THR A 30 55.91 -6.33 23.11
CA THR A 30 56.16 -7.36 22.10
C THR A 30 54.82 -7.94 21.67
N GLU A 31 54.32 -7.53 20.50
CA GLU A 31 53.25 -8.27 19.80
C GLU A 31 53.73 -9.70 19.55
N LEU A 32 53.10 -10.66 20.22
CA LEU A 32 53.25 -12.09 19.96
C LEU A 32 52.17 -12.55 18.97
N VAL A 33 51.03 -11.87 18.98
CA VAL A 33 49.78 -12.27 18.31
C VAL A 33 49.23 -11.09 17.51
N ARG A 34 48.83 -11.35 16.26
CA ARG A 34 48.10 -10.40 15.41
C ARG A 34 46.74 -10.98 15.01
N PHE A 35 45.72 -10.13 15.02
CA PHE A 35 44.37 -10.51 14.60
C PHE A 35 44.08 -10.08 13.16
N ARG A 36 43.29 -10.89 12.46
CA ARG A 36 42.60 -10.53 11.21
C ARG A 36 41.10 -10.78 11.41
N VAL A 37 40.32 -9.70 11.41
CA VAL A 37 38.89 -9.71 11.75
C VAL A 37 38.07 -9.32 10.51
N PRO A 38 37.06 -10.11 10.11
CA PRO A 38 36.09 -9.70 9.10
C PRO A 38 35.09 -8.68 9.67
N ASP A 39 34.11 -8.25 8.87
CA ASP A 39 32.94 -7.54 9.38
C ASP A 39 32.16 -8.44 10.36
N VAL A 40 31.74 -7.88 11.49
CA VAL A 40 31.11 -8.63 12.60
C VAL A 40 29.69 -8.13 12.82
N THR A 41 28.79 -9.06 13.14
CA THR A 41 27.39 -8.78 13.51
C THR A 41 27.13 -9.33 14.91
N ALA A 42 26.40 -8.60 15.74
CA ALA A 42 25.96 -9.09 17.05
C ALA A 42 24.97 -10.27 16.92
N ASP A 43 24.91 -11.13 17.94
CA ASP A 43 24.05 -12.32 18.02
C ASP A 43 24.30 -13.35 16.88
N SER A 44 25.58 -13.59 16.54
CA SER A 44 25.97 -14.43 15.41
C SER A 44 27.35 -15.10 15.60
N LEU A 45 27.77 -15.96 14.66
CA LEU A 45 29.02 -16.73 14.71
C LEU A 45 30.02 -16.24 13.66
N HIS A 46 31.19 -15.78 14.10
CA HIS A 46 32.23 -15.20 13.25
C HIS A 46 33.56 -15.93 13.36
N ASN A 47 34.35 -15.97 12.28
CA ASN A 47 35.72 -16.49 12.32
C ASN A 47 36.70 -15.35 12.62
N VAL A 48 37.39 -15.42 13.75
CA VAL A 48 38.51 -14.55 14.11
C VAL A 48 39.80 -15.24 13.69
N HIS A 49 40.49 -14.72 12.69
CA HIS A 49 41.79 -15.26 12.26
C HIS A 49 42.93 -14.69 13.11
N ILE A 50 43.93 -15.51 13.39
CA ILE A 50 44.99 -15.19 14.33
C ILE A 50 46.35 -15.66 13.80
N ASP A 51 47.32 -14.76 13.81
CA ASP A 51 48.69 -15.00 13.37
C ASP A 51 49.64 -14.93 14.57
N PHE A 52 50.42 -16.00 14.78
CA PHE A 52 51.47 -16.05 15.79
C PHE A 52 52.78 -15.55 15.19
N LEU A 53 53.32 -14.47 15.74
CA LEU A 53 54.53 -13.80 15.25
C LEU A 53 55.82 -14.48 15.73
N ASP A 54 55.73 -15.33 16.75
CA ASP A 54 56.80 -16.26 17.15
C ASP A 54 56.33 -17.71 16.96
N SER A 55 56.81 -18.35 15.88
CA SER A 55 56.56 -19.76 15.56
C SER A 55 57.11 -20.77 16.58
N GLY A 56 57.95 -20.32 17.53
CA GLY A 56 58.51 -21.15 18.59
C GLY A 56 57.71 -21.14 19.90
N PHE A 57 56.62 -20.39 19.95
CA PHE A 57 55.82 -20.13 21.15
C PHE A 57 55.10 -21.38 21.69
N GLN A 58 54.93 -21.44 23.01
CA GLN A 58 54.15 -22.45 23.71
C GLN A 58 53.62 -21.85 25.01
N GLY A 59 52.31 -21.90 25.23
CA GLY A 59 51.66 -21.32 26.41
C GLY A 59 50.15 -21.14 26.25
N GLU A 60 49.46 -20.82 27.34
CA GLU A 60 48.02 -20.54 27.32
C GLU A 60 47.73 -19.07 26.95
N ILE A 61 46.84 -18.86 26.00
CA ILE A 61 46.35 -17.53 25.61
C ILE A 61 44.85 -17.45 25.80
N HIS A 62 44.38 -16.37 26.42
CA HIS A 62 42.98 -15.98 26.51
C HIS A 62 42.66 -14.91 25.46
N LEU A 63 41.57 -15.11 24.71
CA LEU A 63 41.05 -14.17 23.73
C LEU A 63 39.80 -13.48 24.26
N LEU A 64 39.83 -12.15 24.30
CA LEU A 64 38.83 -11.33 24.98
C LEU A 64 38.33 -10.22 24.04
N TYR A 65 37.09 -9.75 24.26
CA TYR A 65 36.57 -8.54 23.63
C TYR A 65 36.27 -7.47 24.69
N GLY A 66 36.70 -6.23 24.46
CA GLY A 66 36.62 -5.13 25.42
C GLY A 66 37.11 -3.81 24.85
N ASP A 67 37.12 -2.75 25.66
CA ASP A 67 37.54 -1.42 25.22
C ASP A 67 38.96 -1.45 24.63
N CYS A 68 39.26 -0.62 23.64
CA CYS A 68 40.53 -0.62 22.93
C CYS A 68 41.71 -0.09 23.76
N ASP A 69 41.47 0.50 24.94
CA ASP A 69 42.51 0.83 25.92
C ASP A 69 42.76 -0.26 26.99
N LEU A 70 41.88 -1.26 27.06
CA LEU A 70 41.85 -2.35 28.05
C LEU A 70 43.24 -2.88 28.43
N SER A 71 43.54 -2.82 29.71
CA SER A 71 44.86 -3.11 30.28
C SER A 71 44.90 -4.41 31.08
N THR A 72 43.77 -4.84 31.63
CA THR A 72 43.64 -6.08 32.41
C THR A 72 42.52 -6.98 31.89
N SER A 73 42.69 -8.30 31.99
CA SER A 73 41.68 -9.27 31.52
C SER A 73 40.36 -9.23 32.30
N SER A 74 40.32 -8.55 33.45
CA SER A 74 39.11 -8.25 34.23
C SER A 74 38.21 -7.18 33.61
N GLU A 75 38.75 -6.29 32.78
CA GLU A 75 38.04 -5.18 32.13
C GLU A 75 37.27 -5.63 30.85
N ARG A 76 37.33 -6.93 30.50
CA ARG A 76 36.67 -7.47 29.31
C ARG A 76 35.14 -7.32 29.38
N HIS A 77 34.52 -7.04 28.24
CA HIS A 77 33.08 -7.21 28.10
C HIS A 77 32.73 -8.70 28.12
N HIS A 78 33.46 -9.52 27.36
CA HIS A 78 33.29 -10.97 27.35
C HIS A 78 34.56 -11.69 26.88
N GLU A 79 34.60 -12.99 27.13
CA GLU A 79 35.66 -13.91 26.71
C GLU A 79 35.22 -14.67 25.47
N ILE A 80 36.12 -14.81 24.50
CA ILE A 80 35.90 -15.54 23.25
C ILE A 80 36.34 -17.00 23.44
N GLY A 81 37.40 -17.20 24.21
CA GLY A 81 37.88 -18.52 24.64
C GLY A 81 39.34 -18.49 25.07
N SER A 82 39.85 -19.60 25.60
CA SER A 82 41.28 -19.82 25.84
C SER A 82 41.80 -21.03 25.06
N ILE A 83 43.09 -21.06 24.78
CA ILE A 83 43.77 -22.24 24.25
C ILE A 83 45.18 -22.38 24.81
N PHE A 84 45.64 -23.62 24.99
CA PHE A 84 47.05 -23.92 25.17
C PHE A 84 47.72 -24.17 23.81
N VAL A 85 48.53 -23.21 23.36
CA VAL A 85 49.28 -23.28 22.10
C VAL A 85 50.49 -24.21 22.27
N LYS A 86 50.72 -25.10 21.31
CA LYS A 86 51.88 -26.00 21.28
C LYS A 86 52.87 -25.54 20.23
N ARG A 87 54.17 -25.73 20.50
CA ARG A 87 55.27 -25.31 19.61
C ARG A 87 55.17 -25.90 18.19
N ASP A 88 54.56 -27.08 18.05
CA ASP A 88 54.36 -27.81 16.80
C ASP A 88 52.95 -27.64 16.19
N ALA A 89 52.04 -26.92 16.87
CA ALA A 89 50.66 -26.72 16.42
C ALA A 89 50.09 -25.38 16.90
N HIS A 90 50.10 -24.38 16.01
CA HIS A 90 49.51 -23.06 16.24
C HIS A 90 48.12 -22.99 15.56
N PRO A 91 47.06 -22.54 16.27
CA PRO A 91 45.73 -22.39 15.67
C PRO A 91 45.68 -21.15 14.76
N GLU A 92 45.07 -21.27 13.58
CA GLU A 92 44.96 -20.18 12.60
C GLU A 92 43.66 -19.36 12.72
N ARG A 93 42.67 -19.87 13.46
CA ARG A 93 41.37 -19.20 13.69
C ARG A 93 40.67 -19.66 14.96
N PHE A 94 39.77 -18.80 15.43
CA PHE A 94 38.80 -19.04 16.50
C PHE A 94 37.38 -18.75 16.01
N VAL A 95 36.39 -19.45 16.55
CA VAL A 95 34.98 -19.11 16.34
C VAL A 95 34.53 -18.21 17.49
N TRP A 96 34.02 -17.04 17.16
CA TRP A 96 33.51 -16.06 18.11
C TRP A 96 31.98 -16.00 18.01
N ALA A 97 31.30 -16.41 19.07
CA ALA A 97 29.88 -16.14 19.27
C ALA A 97 29.72 -14.74 19.87
N THR A 98 29.17 -13.81 19.10
CA THR A 98 28.97 -12.43 19.53
C THR A 98 27.68 -12.31 20.33
N PRO A 99 27.70 -11.79 21.57
CA PRO A 99 26.45 -11.54 22.30
C PRO A 99 25.68 -10.37 21.66
N SER A 100 24.37 -10.36 21.81
CA SER A 100 23.47 -9.32 21.26
C SER A 100 23.77 -7.90 21.76
N ASN A 101 24.47 -7.75 22.90
CA ASN A 101 24.92 -6.48 23.45
C ASN A 101 26.40 -6.14 23.16
N ALA A 102 27.06 -6.84 22.23
CA ALA A 102 28.46 -6.59 21.86
C ALA A 102 28.69 -5.12 21.44
N PRO A 103 29.58 -4.36 22.14
CA PRO A 103 29.80 -2.95 21.83
C PRO A 103 30.42 -2.73 20.45
N HIS A 104 30.00 -1.67 19.76
CA HIS A 104 30.58 -1.24 18.49
C HIS A 104 31.94 -0.56 18.70
N LEU A 105 32.92 -0.83 17.82
CA LEU A 105 34.29 -0.25 17.85
C LEU A 105 35.13 -0.59 19.08
N HIS A 106 34.85 -1.72 19.74
CA HIS A 106 35.73 -2.33 20.74
C HIS A 106 36.78 -3.24 20.07
N CYS A 107 37.83 -3.64 20.80
CA CYS A 107 38.97 -4.40 20.26
C CYS A 107 39.03 -5.85 20.79
N LEU A 108 39.57 -6.75 19.97
CA LEU A 108 40.03 -8.06 20.38
C LEU A 108 41.38 -7.94 21.11
N HIS A 109 41.55 -8.74 22.15
CA HIS A 109 42.75 -8.77 22.99
C HIS A 109 43.21 -10.20 23.21
N ALA A 110 44.52 -10.44 23.13
CA ALA A 110 45.17 -11.70 23.48
C ALA A 110 46.01 -11.52 24.75
N PHE A 111 45.72 -12.29 25.79
CA PHE A 111 46.46 -12.27 27.07
C PHE A 111 47.19 -13.57 27.33
N LEU A 112 48.46 -13.47 27.74
CA LEU A 112 49.27 -14.54 28.31
C LEU A 112 49.39 -14.31 29.82
N GLY A 113 48.58 -15.02 30.61
CA GLY A 113 48.39 -14.71 32.02
C GLY A 113 47.84 -13.29 32.21
N SER A 114 48.56 -12.44 32.94
CA SER A 114 48.22 -11.02 33.12
C SER A 114 48.83 -10.09 32.07
N THR A 115 49.58 -10.60 31.09
CA THR A 115 50.29 -9.78 30.09
C THR A 115 49.51 -9.72 28.79
N LEU A 116 49.17 -8.52 28.32
CA LEU A 116 48.62 -8.32 26.97
C LEU A 116 49.72 -8.55 25.92
N VAL A 117 49.47 -9.46 24.98
CA VAL A 117 50.42 -9.93 23.95
C VAL A 117 49.93 -9.76 22.50
N GLY A 118 48.72 -9.22 22.30
CA GLY A 118 48.20 -8.83 20.98
C GLY A 118 46.87 -8.06 21.10
N ARG A 119 46.61 -7.13 20.19
CA ARG A 119 45.37 -6.33 20.12
C ARG A 119 44.98 -6.11 18.66
N SER A 120 43.68 -6.11 18.34
CA SER A 120 43.18 -5.77 16.99
C SER A 120 43.00 -4.27 16.80
N THR A 121 42.72 -3.84 15.57
CA THR A 121 42.00 -2.57 15.34
C THR A 121 40.58 -2.65 15.94
N PRO A 122 39.92 -1.50 16.19
CA PRO A 122 38.50 -1.46 16.55
C PRO A 122 37.66 -2.30 15.57
N VAL A 123 36.80 -3.15 16.11
CA VAL A 123 35.92 -4.04 15.33
C VAL A 123 34.57 -3.36 15.15
N SER A 124 34.16 -3.16 13.89
CA SER A 124 32.81 -2.76 13.56
C SER A 124 31.86 -3.92 13.87
N VAL A 125 31.01 -3.75 14.87
CA VAL A 125 29.91 -4.69 15.18
C VAL A 125 28.61 -4.08 14.67
N ALA A 126 28.04 -4.65 13.62
CA ALA A 126 26.70 -4.32 13.16
C ALA A 126 25.64 -4.88 14.11
N ALA A 127 24.55 -4.14 14.30
CA ALA A 127 23.35 -4.70 14.91
C ALA A 127 22.80 -5.86 14.04
N PRO A 128 22.07 -6.83 14.62
CA PRO A 128 21.38 -7.82 13.81
C PRO A 128 20.46 -7.13 12.81
N LEU A 129 20.31 -7.69 11.61
CA LEU A 129 19.17 -7.35 10.77
C LEU A 129 17.93 -7.77 11.57
N VAL A 130 17.22 -6.77 12.09
CA VAL A 130 15.95 -6.98 12.81
C VAL A 130 15.07 -7.84 11.90
N ARG A 131 14.51 -8.92 12.45
CA ARG A 131 13.53 -9.75 11.74
C ARG A 131 12.41 -8.81 11.31
N ARG A 132 12.34 -8.55 10.00
CA ARG A 132 11.30 -7.73 9.40
C ARG A 132 9.96 -8.35 9.78
N GLU A 133 8.99 -7.52 10.11
CA GLU A 133 7.63 -7.96 10.42
C GLU A 133 7.14 -8.82 9.26
N SER A 134 6.84 -10.08 9.54
CA SER A 134 6.28 -10.96 8.53
C SER A 134 4.84 -10.55 8.28
N ILE A 135 4.31 -10.92 7.12
CA ILE A 135 2.91 -10.66 6.78
C ILE A 135 1.95 -11.14 7.88
N ALA A 136 2.21 -12.27 8.55
CA ALA A 136 1.36 -12.78 9.62
C ALA A 136 1.49 -12.02 10.96
N ASP A 137 2.49 -11.15 11.12
CA ASP A 137 2.62 -10.25 12.27
C ASP A 137 1.77 -8.97 12.11
N VAL A 138 1.37 -8.62 10.87
CA VAL A 138 0.66 -7.37 10.52
C VAL A 138 -0.70 -7.56 9.84
N ALA A 139 -0.97 -8.73 9.24
CA ALA A 139 -2.15 -8.98 8.42
C ALA A 139 -3.36 -9.47 9.24
N ASP A 140 -4.54 -8.94 8.90
CA ASP A 140 -5.81 -9.54 9.31
C ASP A 140 -6.11 -10.78 8.45
N ALA A 141 -5.58 -11.94 8.86
CA ALA A 141 -5.76 -13.22 8.15
C ALA A 141 -7.23 -13.68 8.07
N MET A 142 -8.14 -13.08 8.84
CA MET A 142 -9.58 -13.34 8.82
C MET A 142 -10.38 -12.28 8.05
N GLY A 143 -9.72 -11.26 7.51
CA GLY A 143 -10.34 -10.16 6.78
C GLY A 143 -9.42 -9.61 5.68
N PRO A 144 -9.32 -8.28 5.52
CA PRO A 144 -8.45 -7.66 4.53
C PRO A 144 -6.97 -7.75 4.99
N TRP A 145 -6.35 -8.90 4.75
CA TRP A 145 -4.96 -9.21 5.13
C TRP A 145 -3.93 -8.16 4.65
N PHE A 146 -4.17 -7.54 3.50
CA PHE A 146 -3.31 -6.52 2.90
C PHE A 146 -3.39 -5.15 3.60
N ASP A 147 -4.39 -4.90 4.47
CA ASP A 147 -4.51 -3.63 5.19
C ASP A 147 -3.24 -3.35 6.00
N GLY A 148 -2.72 -4.37 6.71
CA GLY A 148 -1.47 -4.27 7.46
C GLY A 148 -0.28 -3.76 6.63
N ILE A 149 -0.22 -4.14 5.36
CA ILE A 149 0.87 -3.81 4.42
C ILE A 149 0.81 -2.34 4.00
N ALA A 150 -0.40 -1.78 3.87
CA ALA A 150 -0.59 -0.36 3.59
C ALA A 150 -0.08 0.52 4.75
N TYR A 151 -0.09 0.00 5.98
CA TYR A 151 0.40 0.68 7.19
C TYR A 151 1.86 0.37 7.54
N MET A 152 2.58 -0.46 6.78
CA MET A 152 4.01 -0.74 7.04
C MET A 152 4.90 0.47 6.73
N GLU A 153 5.43 1.10 7.80
CA GLU A 153 6.43 2.19 7.76
C GLU A 153 7.86 1.72 7.44
N ALA A 154 8.05 0.45 7.10
CA ALA A 154 9.36 -0.15 6.87
C ALA A 154 10.09 0.51 5.69
N LYS A 155 11.28 1.07 5.95
CA LYS A 155 12.16 1.61 4.89
C LYS A 155 12.68 0.49 3.99
N GLU A 156 12.68 0.75 2.68
CA GLU A 156 13.33 -0.13 1.71
C GLU A 156 14.78 -0.48 2.11
N PRO A 157 15.23 -1.71 1.81
CA PRO A 157 16.65 -2.02 1.83
C PRO A 157 17.44 -1.07 0.93
N GLY A 158 18.71 -0.81 1.25
CA GLY A 158 19.59 -0.10 0.32
C GLY A 158 19.70 -0.85 -1.02
N LYS A 159 19.85 -0.13 -2.14
CA LYS A 159 19.75 -0.67 -3.52
C LYS A 159 20.53 -1.97 -3.79
N ALA A 160 21.69 -2.16 -3.15
CA ALA A 160 22.46 -3.40 -3.27
C ALA A 160 21.76 -4.62 -2.65
N VAL A 161 21.07 -4.44 -1.53
CA VAL A 161 20.28 -5.49 -0.87
C VAL A 161 18.98 -5.77 -1.63
N VAL A 162 18.35 -4.74 -2.22
CA VAL A 162 17.22 -4.92 -3.15
C VAL A 162 17.65 -5.76 -4.36
N ALA A 163 18.77 -5.42 -4.99
CA ALA A 163 19.30 -6.17 -6.14
C ALA A 163 19.63 -7.63 -5.79
N GLN A 164 20.24 -7.88 -4.62
CA GLN A 164 20.51 -9.23 -4.14
C GLN A 164 19.21 -10.01 -3.84
N ALA A 165 18.20 -9.36 -3.25
CA ALA A 165 16.91 -9.98 -2.96
C ALA A 165 16.17 -10.40 -4.24
N LYS A 166 16.28 -9.63 -5.33
CA LYS A 166 15.65 -9.95 -6.62
C LYS A 166 16.32 -11.09 -7.41
N ASP A 167 17.51 -11.51 -7.00
CA ASP A 167 18.22 -12.68 -7.57
C ASP A 167 17.79 -14.01 -6.91
N ALA A 168 16.96 -13.97 -5.87
CA ALA A 168 16.50 -15.15 -5.13
C ALA A 168 15.82 -16.19 -6.05
N SER A 169 16.26 -17.44 -5.92
CA SER A 169 15.74 -18.57 -6.69
C SER A 169 14.40 -19.09 -6.14
N VAL A 170 13.36 -19.15 -6.97
CA VAL A 170 11.99 -19.53 -6.54
C VAL A 170 11.47 -20.73 -7.35
N ALA A 171 11.17 -21.84 -6.67
CA ALA A 171 10.42 -22.94 -7.27
C ALA A 171 8.91 -22.67 -7.17
N ILE A 172 8.20 -22.68 -8.29
CA ILE A 172 6.74 -22.62 -8.35
C ILE A 172 6.23 -24.04 -8.65
N ILE A 173 5.67 -24.72 -7.64
CA ILE A 173 5.31 -26.13 -7.74
C ILE A 173 3.83 -26.26 -8.06
N GLY A 174 3.55 -26.47 -9.35
CA GLY A 174 2.23 -26.49 -9.98
C GLY A 174 2.04 -25.36 -10.99
N GLY A 175 1.72 -25.72 -12.23
CA GLY A 175 1.42 -24.81 -13.33
C GLY A 175 -0.07 -24.42 -13.42
N GLY A 176 -0.80 -24.47 -12.31
CA GLY A 176 -2.19 -24.00 -12.23
C GLY A 176 -2.30 -22.47 -12.22
N MET A 177 -3.52 -21.94 -12.25
CA MET A 177 -3.75 -20.48 -12.32
C MET A 177 -3.05 -19.67 -11.21
N SER A 178 -2.96 -20.21 -10.00
CA SER A 178 -2.23 -19.58 -8.89
C SER A 178 -0.73 -19.50 -9.17
N GLY A 179 -0.09 -20.61 -9.57
CA GLY A 179 1.33 -20.64 -9.93
C GLY A 179 1.67 -19.78 -11.16
N LEU A 180 0.79 -19.78 -12.18
CA LEU A 180 0.92 -18.92 -13.36
C LEU A 180 0.85 -17.43 -12.97
N LEU A 181 -0.12 -17.03 -12.13
CA LEU A 181 -0.19 -15.64 -11.66
C LEU A 181 1.03 -15.27 -10.81
N THR A 182 1.49 -16.12 -9.88
CA THR A 182 2.73 -15.86 -9.12
C THR A 182 3.92 -15.63 -10.04
N SER A 183 4.09 -16.41 -11.12
CA SER A 183 5.19 -16.18 -12.08
C SER A 183 5.12 -14.80 -12.73
N HIS A 184 3.92 -14.32 -13.06
CA HIS A 184 3.69 -13.00 -13.63
C HIS A 184 3.95 -11.87 -12.62
N LEU A 185 3.49 -12.01 -11.38
CA LEU A 185 3.69 -11.02 -10.31
C LEU A 185 5.16 -10.90 -9.88
N LEU A 186 5.92 -12.00 -9.89
CA LEU A 186 7.37 -11.97 -9.68
C LEU A 186 8.10 -11.26 -10.82
N GLU A 187 7.75 -11.59 -12.07
CA GLU A 187 8.36 -10.97 -13.25
C GLU A 187 8.05 -9.46 -13.33
N SER A 188 6.85 -9.03 -12.94
CA SER A 188 6.44 -7.60 -12.99
C SER A 188 7.25 -6.71 -12.05
N VAL A 189 7.72 -7.23 -10.91
CA VAL A 189 8.56 -6.49 -9.95
C VAL A 189 10.07 -6.75 -10.14
N GLY A 190 10.46 -7.46 -11.20
CA GLY A 190 11.86 -7.71 -11.56
C GLY A 190 12.53 -8.89 -10.84
N ILE A 191 11.76 -9.85 -10.31
CA ILE A 191 12.29 -11.13 -9.84
C ILE A 191 12.20 -12.12 -11.00
N HIS A 192 13.35 -12.41 -11.62
CA HIS A 192 13.41 -13.22 -12.84
C HIS A 192 13.83 -14.68 -12.59
N ASN A 193 14.40 -15.00 -11.43
CA ASN A 193 14.97 -16.31 -11.10
C ASN A 193 13.92 -17.28 -10.53
N TRP A 194 12.85 -17.54 -11.27
CA TRP A 194 11.80 -18.49 -10.91
C TRP A 194 11.65 -19.61 -11.95
N HIS A 195 11.17 -20.77 -11.52
CA HIS A 195 10.95 -21.93 -12.38
C HIS A 195 9.67 -22.68 -11.97
N ILE A 196 8.79 -22.95 -12.95
CA ILE A 196 7.56 -23.71 -12.76
C ILE A 196 7.83 -25.20 -12.92
N ILE A 197 7.39 -26.00 -11.96
CA ILE A 197 7.44 -27.47 -12.02
C ILE A 197 6.02 -27.99 -12.02
N GLU A 198 5.58 -28.55 -13.15
CA GLU A 198 4.22 -29.05 -13.35
C GLU A 198 4.22 -30.57 -13.51
N SER A 199 3.31 -31.21 -12.78
CA SER A 199 3.20 -32.67 -12.67
C SER A 199 2.63 -33.37 -13.90
N SER A 200 1.88 -32.64 -14.72
CA SER A 200 1.16 -33.10 -15.91
C SER A 200 1.81 -32.60 -17.21
N GLY A 201 1.27 -33.04 -18.34
CA GLY A 201 1.73 -32.62 -19.67
C GLY A 201 1.25 -31.23 -20.13
N ARG A 202 0.59 -30.44 -19.26
CA ARG A 202 0.03 -29.12 -19.62
C ARG A 202 -0.03 -28.18 -18.41
N ILE A 203 -0.11 -26.87 -18.67
CA ILE A 203 -0.42 -25.86 -17.65
C ILE A 203 -1.95 -25.64 -17.53
N GLY A 204 -2.37 -24.91 -16.50
CA GLY A 204 -3.78 -24.59 -16.22
C GLY A 204 -4.41 -25.39 -15.08
N GLY A 205 -3.86 -26.55 -14.73
CA GLY A 205 -4.30 -27.39 -13.61
C GLY A 205 -5.79 -27.79 -13.75
N ARG A 206 -6.65 -27.27 -12.87
CA ARG A 206 -8.10 -27.54 -12.91
C ARG A 206 -8.86 -26.83 -14.03
N ILE A 207 -8.30 -25.82 -14.70
CA ILE A 207 -8.84 -25.40 -15.99
C ILE A 207 -8.60 -26.52 -16.99
N ARG A 208 -9.67 -27.06 -17.58
CA ARG A 208 -9.61 -28.13 -18.58
C ARG A 208 -10.75 -27.98 -19.58
N THR A 209 -10.43 -27.64 -20.81
CA THR A 209 -11.35 -27.62 -21.94
C THR A 209 -11.01 -28.79 -22.87
N GLU A 210 -11.92 -29.75 -23.00
CA GLU A 210 -11.67 -30.91 -23.87
C GLU A 210 -12.25 -30.66 -25.27
N TYR A 211 -11.41 -30.75 -26.31
CA TYR A 211 -11.78 -30.55 -27.71
C TYR A 211 -12.02 -31.90 -28.39
N LEU A 212 -13.28 -32.32 -28.47
CA LEU A 212 -13.65 -33.65 -28.96
C LEU A 212 -13.33 -33.78 -30.46
N ASN A 213 -13.14 -35.03 -30.91
CA ASN A 213 -12.86 -35.38 -32.32
C ASN A 213 -11.58 -34.69 -32.89
N ASN A 214 -10.58 -34.41 -32.04
CA ASN A 214 -9.33 -33.71 -32.40
C ASN A 214 -9.58 -32.35 -33.09
N THR A 215 -10.63 -31.64 -32.69
CA THR A 215 -11.04 -30.39 -33.34
C THR A 215 -10.24 -29.18 -32.86
N ARG A 216 -10.20 -28.15 -33.72
CA ARG A 216 -9.64 -26.84 -33.37
C ARG A 216 -10.65 -26.01 -32.56
N PRO A 217 -10.20 -25.06 -31.72
CA PRO A 217 -11.09 -24.32 -30.82
C PRO A 217 -12.22 -23.52 -31.51
N ASP A 218 -11.96 -23.00 -32.71
CA ASP A 218 -12.94 -22.29 -33.56
C ASP A 218 -14.00 -23.20 -34.21
N GLN A 219 -13.90 -24.52 -34.03
CA GLN A 219 -14.91 -25.48 -34.51
C GLN A 219 -15.99 -25.77 -33.45
N TYR A 220 -15.87 -25.20 -32.24
CA TYR A 220 -16.88 -25.23 -31.17
C TYR A 220 -17.38 -26.64 -30.76
N GLN A 221 -16.55 -27.67 -30.96
CA GLN A 221 -16.80 -29.06 -30.57
C GLN A 221 -16.05 -29.39 -29.26
N TYR A 222 -16.25 -28.56 -28.23
CA TYR A 222 -15.58 -28.68 -26.96
C TYR A 222 -16.54 -28.59 -25.77
N GLN A 223 -16.08 -29.02 -24.60
CA GLN A 223 -16.77 -28.78 -23.33
C GLN A 223 -15.81 -28.56 -22.17
N GLU A 224 -16.28 -27.81 -21.17
CA GLU A 224 -15.52 -27.46 -19.98
C GLU A 224 -15.63 -28.55 -18.90
N MET A 225 -14.54 -29.30 -18.76
CA MET A 225 -14.41 -30.40 -17.80
C MET A 225 -13.91 -29.92 -16.41
N GLY A 226 -13.44 -28.67 -16.34
CA GLY A 226 -13.10 -27.94 -15.10
C GLY A 226 -14.14 -26.86 -14.74
N PRO A 227 -13.73 -25.65 -14.30
CA PRO A 227 -14.62 -24.49 -14.22
C PRO A 227 -15.15 -24.14 -15.62
N MET A 228 -16.29 -23.43 -15.70
CA MET A 228 -16.97 -23.19 -17.00
C MET A 228 -17.64 -21.83 -17.17
N ARG A 229 -17.82 -21.08 -16.08
CA ARG A 229 -18.62 -19.84 -16.03
C ARG A 229 -18.15 -18.93 -14.90
N PHE A 230 -18.44 -17.64 -15.03
CA PHE A 230 -18.10 -16.59 -14.08
C PHE A 230 -19.35 -15.74 -13.81
N PRO A 231 -19.74 -15.51 -12.55
CA PRO A 231 -20.78 -14.54 -12.22
C PRO A 231 -20.27 -13.12 -12.52
N VAL A 232 -21.17 -12.19 -12.83
CA VAL A 232 -20.82 -10.80 -13.21
C VAL A 232 -21.64 -9.79 -12.42
N SER A 233 -22.97 -9.93 -12.44
CA SER A 233 -23.87 -9.04 -11.70
C SER A 233 -25.18 -9.73 -11.34
N ILE A 234 -25.81 -9.21 -10.30
CA ILE A 234 -27.16 -9.58 -9.83
C ILE A 234 -28.08 -8.41 -10.15
N THR A 235 -29.25 -8.70 -10.71
CA THR A 235 -30.30 -7.71 -10.99
C THR A 235 -31.54 -8.07 -10.19
N TYR A 236 -31.92 -7.25 -9.22
CA TYR A 236 -33.08 -7.53 -8.37
C TYR A 236 -34.37 -7.22 -9.14
N ALA A 237 -35.26 -8.22 -9.26
CA ALA A 237 -36.48 -8.09 -10.07
C ALA A 237 -37.48 -7.04 -9.53
N GLU A 238 -37.47 -6.78 -8.22
CA GLU A 238 -38.41 -5.84 -7.58
C GLU A 238 -37.96 -4.38 -7.67
N THR A 239 -36.65 -4.11 -7.53
CA THR A 239 -36.07 -2.75 -7.52
C THR A 239 -35.46 -2.35 -8.87
N ASN A 240 -35.20 -3.33 -9.75
CA ASN A 240 -34.42 -3.19 -10.98
C ASN A 240 -32.99 -2.64 -10.76
N GLU A 241 -32.49 -2.78 -9.54
CA GLU A 241 -31.12 -2.46 -9.14
C GLU A 241 -30.17 -3.56 -9.65
N ASN A 242 -29.02 -3.17 -10.21
CA ASN A 242 -28.03 -4.09 -10.74
C ASN A 242 -26.68 -3.89 -10.04
N LEU A 243 -26.28 -4.84 -9.20
CA LEU A 243 -25.02 -4.82 -8.46
C LEU A 243 -23.99 -5.73 -9.15
N GLU A 244 -22.79 -5.20 -9.42
CA GLU A 244 -21.67 -6.00 -9.93
C GLU A 244 -20.95 -6.73 -8.79
N ILE A 245 -20.63 -8.00 -9.03
CA ILE A 245 -19.84 -8.84 -8.11
C ILE A 245 -18.36 -8.48 -8.30
N GLN A 246 -17.73 -7.91 -7.27
CA GLN A 246 -16.45 -7.21 -7.42
C GLN A 246 -15.23 -8.13 -7.48
N ASP A 247 -15.18 -9.19 -6.70
CA ASP A 247 -14.03 -10.11 -6.59
C ASP A 247 -13.69 -10.82 -7.92
N HIS A 248 -14.71 -11.31 -8.63
CA HIS A 248 -14.57 -11.95 -9.93
C HIS A 248 -14.00 -11.00 -11.02
N LYS A 249 -13.99 -9.67 -10.81
CA LYS A 249 -13.37 -8.72 -11.76
C LYS A 249 -11.89 -8.97 -11.98
N MET A 250 -11.18 -9.49 -10.98
CA MET A 250 -9.77 -9.86 -11.09
C MET A 250 -9.50 -10.85 -12.24
N VAL A 251 -10.44 -11.76 -12.51
CA VAL A 251 -10.32 -12.73 -13.60
C VAL A 251 -10.49 -12.06 -14.98
N PHE A 252 -11.37 -11.05 -15.07
CA PHE A 252 -11.55 -10.26 -16.29
C PHE A 252 -10.33 -9.37 -16.57
N GLN A 253 -9.83 -8.67 -15.54
CA GLN A 253 -8.63 -7.83 -15.62
C GLN A 253 -7.38 -8.64 -16.02
N LEU A 254 -7.23 -9.87 -15.51
CA LEU A 254 -6.11 -10.74 -15.89
C LEU A 254 -6.13 -11.09 -17.39
N ALA A 255 -7.31 -11.30 -17.98
CA ALA A 255 -7.42 -11.53 -19.43
C ALA A 255 -6.98 -10.31 -20.23
N ASP A 256 -7.36 -9.09 -19.82
CA ASP A 256 -6.96 -7.85 -20.48
C ASP A 256 -5.43 -7.66 -20.43
N VAL A 257 -4.81 -7.98 -19.28
CA VAL A 257 -3.34 -8.00 -19.12
C VAL A 257 -2.69 -9.01 -20.07
N LEU A 258 -3.20 -10.25 -20.13
CA LEU A 258 -2.65 -11.31 -20.98
C LEU A 258 -2.82 -11.03 -22.48
N ASN A 259 -3.95 -10.45 -22.89
CA ASN A 259 -4.19 -10.01 -24.27
C ASN A 259 -3.15 -8.97 -24.67
N LYS A 260 -2.94 -7.95 -23.82
CA LYS A 260 -1.94 -6.90 -24.03
C LYS A 260 -0.51 -7.45 -24.04
N MET A 261 -0.15 -8.37 -23.13
CA MET A 261 1.16 -9.02 -23.12
C MET A 261 1.45 -9.81 -24.40
N ASN A 262 0.41 -10.41 -24.98
CA ASN A 262 0.49 -11.14 -26.25
C ASN A 262 0.29 -10.25 -27.49
N SER A 263 0.35 -8.92 -27.34
CA SER A 263 0.16 -7.95 -28.44
C SER A 263 -1.16 -8.16 -29.21
N ASP A 264 -2.23 -8.50 -28.48
CA ASP A 264 -3.56 -8.79 -29.01
C ASP A 264 -3.60 -9.91 -30.07
N ASN A 265 -2.67 -10.88 -29.97
CA ASN A 265 -2.63 -12.04 -30.87
C ASN A 265 -3.94 -12.86 -30.80
N PRO A 266 -4.69 -12.99 -31.91
CA PRO A 266 -6.00 -13.65 -31.92
C PRO A 266 -5.97 -15.16 -31.64
N GLU A 267 -4.81 -15.83 -31.72
CA GLU A 267 -4.65 -17.24 -31.36
C GLU A 267 -4.49 -17.48 -29.85
N LEU A 268 -4.15 -16.42 -29.10
CA LEU A 268 -3.94 -16.43 -27.65
C LEU A 268 -4.96 -15.56 -26.91
N ALA A 269 -5.85 -14.89 -27.64
CA ALA A 269 -6.79 -13.92 -27.10
C ALA A 269 -7.84 -14.57 -26.18
N VAL A 270 -7.87 -14.12 -24.93
CA VAL A 270 -8.82 -14.51 -23.90
C VAL A 270 -10.04 -13.59 -24.00
N ASN A 271 -11.08 -14.06 -24.70
CA ASN A 271 -12.29 -13.29 -24.99
C ASN A 271 -13.47 -13.77 -24.17
N PHE A 272 -14.06 -12.90 -23.33
CA PHE A 272 -15.27 -13.24 -22.60
C PHE A 272 -16.54 -13.05 -23.44
N ILE A 273 -17.39 -14.07 -23.45
CA ILE A 273 -18.72 -14.08 -24.07
C ILE A 273 -19.80 -14.32 -22.99
N PRO A 274 -21.07 -13.97 -23.25
CA PRO A 274 -22.16 -14.29 -22.33
C PRO A 274 -22.27 -15.79 -22.08
N PHE A 275 -22.56 -16.17 -20.83
CA PHE A 275 -22.97 -17.53 -20.48
C PHE A 275 -24.46 -17.52 -20.13
N VAL A 276 -25.23 -18.43 -20.72
CA VAL A 276 -26.64 -18.63 -20.41
C VAL A 276 -26.72 -19.59 -19.23
N GLN A 277 -27.00 -19.06 -18.04
CA GLN A 277 -27.14 -19.85 -16.82
C GLN A 277 -28.44 -20.66 -16.81
N ASN A 278 -29.56 -19.97 -17.09
CA ASN A 278 -30.92 -20.51 -17.05
C ASN A 278 -31.57 -20.34 -18.43
N SER A 279 -32.34 -21.34 -18.86
CA SER A 279 -33.06 -21.35 -20.14
C SER A 279 -34.35 -22.15 -19.94
N PRO A 280 -35.50 -21.71 -20.50
CA PRO A 280 -36.82 -22.27 -20.17
C PRO A 280 -36.95 -23.76 -20.52
N ASN A 281 -36.30 -24.22 -21.59
CA ASN A 281 -36.48 -25.56 -22.13
C ASN A 281 -35.44 -26.58 -21.64
N VAL A 282 -34.57 -26.22 -20.67
CA VAL A 282 -33.67 -27.19 -20.03
C VAL A 282 -34.49 -28.23 -19.25
N PRO A 283 -34.02 -29.48 -19.12
CA PRO A 283 -34.74 -30.49 -18.34
C PRO A 283 -34.74 -30.13 -16.85
N ALA A 284 -35.80 -30.50 -16.15
CA ALA A 284 -36.00 -30.22 -14.74
C ALA A 284 -36.14 -31.52 -13.92
N SER A 285 -35.76 -31.45 -12.64
CA SER A 285 -35.96 -32.52 -11.68
C SER A 285 -37.42 -32.51 -11.22
N THR A 286 -38.06 -33.69 -11.23
CA THR A 286 -39.51 -33.82 -11.02
C THR A 286 -39.90 -34.94 -10.06
N GLY A 287 -38.92 -35.51 -9.36
CA GLY A 287 -39.14 -36.62 -8.42
C GLY A 287 -39.66 -37.90 -9.08
N GLY A 288 -39.37 -38.12 -10.37
CA GLY A 288 -39.76 -39.30 -11.15
C GLY A 288 -40.98 -39.13 -12.06
N ASN A 289 -41.69 -38.00 -11.98
CA ASN A 289 -42.80 -37.71 -12.88
C ASN A 289 -42.32 -37.47 -14.32
N ARG A 290 -43.14 -37.80 -15.33
CA ARG A 290 -42.80 -37.65 -16.75
C ARG A 290 -43.97 -37.03 -17.51
N LEU A 291 -43.66 -36.39 -18.63
CA LEU A 291 -44.67 -35.91 -19.58
C LEU A 291 -45.45 -37.10 -20.19
N PRO A 292 -46.65 -36.89 -20.78
CA PRO A 292 -47.44 -37.97 -21.39
C PRO A 292 -46.74 -38.73 -22.53
N ASN A 293 -45.70 -38.15 -23.13
CA ASN A 293 -44.83 -38.79 -24.13
C ASN A 293 -43.65 -39.59 -23.51
N GLY A 294 -43.55 -39.65 -22.18
CA GLY A 294 -42.50 -40.33 -21.43
C GLY A 294 -41.23 -39.51 -21.16
N LEU A 295 -41.11 -38.30 -21.73
CA LEU A 295 -39.92 -37.46 -21.56
C LEU A 295 -39.87 -36.75 -20.19
N ILE A 296 -38.66 -36.34 -19.81
CA ILE A 296 -38.44 -35.47 -18.64
C ILE A 296 -39.02 -34.07 -18.91
N PRO A 297 -39.84 -33.51 -17.99
CA PRO A 297 -40.35 -32.15 -18.14
C PRO A 297 -39.25 -31.09 -18.17
N THR A 298 -39.51 -29.98 -18.86
CA THR A 298 -38.62 -28.81 -18.87
C THR A 298 -38.88 -27.89 -17.67
N ALA A 299 -37.97 -26.95 -17.42
CA ALA A 299 -38.18 -25.89 -16.43
C ALA A 299 -39.43 -25.04 -16.73
N ALA A 300 -39.76 -24.83 -18.01
CA ALA A 300 -40.98 -24.16 -18.44
C ALA A 300 -42.25 -25.00 -18.18
N ASP A 301 -42.20 -26.33 -18.39
CA ASP A 301 -43.31 -27.21 -18.04
C ASP A 301 -43.59 -27.19 -16.53
N VAL A 302 -42.54 -27.25 -15.72
CA VAL A 302 -42.63 -27.14 -14.24
C VAL A 302 -43.17 -25.77 -13.81
N ALA A 303 -42.72 -24.68 -14.43
CA ALA A 303 -43.24 -23.34 -14.15
C ALA A 303 -44.71 -23.16 -14.57
N ALA A 304 -45.14 -23.81 -15.66
CA ALA A 304 -46.52 -23.81 -16.12
C ALA A 304 -47.42 -24.76 -15.30
N ASN A 305 -46.86 -25.83 -14.72
CA ASN A 305 -47.58 -26.80 -13.90
C ASN A 305 -46.69 -27.37 -12.79
N SER A 306 -46.73 -26.74 -11.62
CA SER A 306 -45.96 -27.18 -10.44
C SER A 306 -46.31 -28.59 -9.94
N SER A 307 -47.49 -29.12 -10.28
CA SER A 307 -47.87 -30.52 -9.94
C SER A 307 -47.05 -31.59 -10.67
N LEU A 308 -46.21 -31.19 -11.64
CA LEU A 308 -45.20 -32.08 -12.23
C LEU A 308 -44.06 -32.40 -11.25
N VAL A 309 -43.78 -31.58 -10.24
CA VAL A 309 -42.75 -31.88 -9.24
C VAL A 309 -43.36 -32.75 -8.14
N TYR A 310 -42.83 -33.97 -7.98
CA TYR A 310 -43.09 -34.76 -6.79
C TYR A 310 -42.16 -34.32 -5.66
N GLU A 311 -42.74 -33.68 -4.65
CA GLU A 311 -42.11 -33.44 -3.35
C GLU A 311 -42.68 -34.43 -2.33
N ALA A 312 -41.81 -35.14 -1.63
CA ALA A 312 -42.24 -35.98 -0.51
C ALA A 312 -42.71 -35.09 0.64
N ALA A 313 -43.92 -35.28 1.14
CA ALA A 313 -44.45 -34.44 2.20
C ALA A 313 -43.66 -34.61 3.51
N SER A 314 -43.22 -33.51 4.12
CA SER A 314 -42.62 -33.50 5.46
C SER A 314 -43.53 -34.18 6.49
N SER A 315 -42.93 -34.91 7.43
CA SER A 315 -43.63 -35.49 8.58
C SER A 315 -44.37 -34.44 9.43
N ASN A 316 -43.92 -33.18 9.39
CA ASN A 316 -44.59 -32.04 9.99
C ASN A 316 -44.24 -30.76 9.20
N ALA A 317 -45.07 -30.43 8.21
CA ALA A 317 -44.86 -29.28 7.32
C ALA A 317 -44.74 -27.94 8.07
N THR A 318 -45.44 -27.75 9.19
CA THR A 318 -45.32 -26.53 10.01
C THR A 318 -43.94 -26.43 10.64
N ALA A 319 -43.41 -27.53 11.19
CA ALA A 319 -42.07 -27.54 11.79
C ALA A 319 -40.95 -27.39 10.75
N ALA A 320 -41.14 -27.91 9.53
CA ALA A 320 -40.19 -27.71 8.44
C ALA A 320 -40.16 -26.24 7.98
N ALA A 321 -41.31 -25.62 7.74
CA ALA A 321 -41.38 -24.20 7.37
C ALA A 321 -40.82 -23.27 8.45
N ASP A 322 -41.09 -23.57 9.73
CA ASP A 322 -40.54 -22.87 10.89
C ASP A 322 -38.99 -22.96 10.94
N ALA A 323 -38.43 -24.15 10.73
CA ALA A 323 -36.98 -24.36 10.67
C ALA A 323 -36.32 -23.61 9.48
N THR A 324 -36.91 -23.67 8.28
CA THR A 324 -36.42 -22.92 7.11
C THR A 324 -36.44 -21.40 7.36
N GLN A 325 -37.51 -20.88 7.98
CA GLN A 325 -37.59 -19.47 8.33
C GLN A 325 -36.53 -19.10 9.39
N ALA A 326 -36.34 -19.93 10.43
CA ALA A 326 -35.37 -19.66 11.49
C ALA A 326 -33.92 -19.62 10.97
N TYR A 327 -33.57 -20.47 10.00
CA TYR A 327 -32.28 -20.38 9.31
C TYR A 327 -32.17 -19.11 8.43
N THR A 328 -33.23 -18.77 7.69
CA THR A 328 -33.28 -17.56 6.87
C THR A 328 -33.13 -16.30 7.71
N ASP A 329 -33.79 -16.23 8.87
CA ASP A 329 -33.69 -15.11 9.80
C ASP A 329 -32.26 -14.95 10.35
N TYR A 330 -31.57 -16.05 10.67
CA TYR A 330 -30.18 -16.01 11.16
C TYR A 330 -29.16 -15.60 10.08
N THR A 331 -29.34 -16.08 8.84
CA THR A 331 -28.43 -15.81 7.71
C THR A 331 -28.64 -14.46 7.05
N THR A 332 -29.80 -13.81 7.25
CA THR A 332 -30.09 -12.48 6.68
C THR A 332 -29.93 -11.33 7.67
N ALA A 333 -29.86 -11.61 8.98
CA ALA A 333 -29.83 -10.61 10.05
C ALA A 333 -28.71 -9.56 9.92
N ASP A 334 -27.52 -9.95 9.46
CA ASP A 334 -26.34 -9.10 9.39
C ASP A 334 -26.16 -8.38 8.03
N LYS A 335 -27.04 -8.68 7.06
CA LYS A 335 -26.94 -8.29 5.65
C LYS A 335 -25.62 -8.73 4.98
N ILE A 336 -25.22 -9.98 5.15
CA ILE A 336 -24.02 -10.55 4.52
C ILE A 336 -24.04 -10.46 2.98
N THR A 337 -25.18 -10.68 2.32
CA THR A 337 -25.29 -10.72 0.85
C THR A 337 -24.76 -9.45 0.14
N PRO A 338 -25.20 -8.22 0.47
CA PRO A 338 -24.58 -7.00 -0.06
C PRO A 338 -23.07 -6.90 0.19
N LYS A 339 -22.57 -7.39 1.34
CA LYS A 339 -21.12 -7.39 1.65
C LYS A 339 -20.38 -8.33 0.71
N ILE A 340 -20.90 -9.54 0.45
CA ILE A 340 -20.29 -10.52 -0.47
C ILE A 340 -20.15 -9.92 -1.87
N ILE A 341 -21.20 -9.25 -2.37
CA ILE A 341 -21.20 -8.62 -3.70
C ILE A 341 -20.15 -7.51 -3.80
N ALA A 342 -20.07 -6.63 -2.78
CA ALA A 342 -19.25 -5.42 -2.80
C ALA A 342 -17.79 -5.63 -2.35
N ASN A 343 -17.55 -6.45 -1.33
CA ASN A 343 -16.24 -6.68 -0.73
C ASN A 343 -16.17 -8.02 0.03
N MET A 344 -15.71 -9.07 -0.66
CA MET A 344 -15.54 -10.41 -0.10
C MET A 344 -14.70 -10.47 1.18
N TYR A 345 -13.65 -9.65 1.31
CA TYR A 345 -12.78 -9.67 2.49
C TYR A 345 -13.50 -9.16 3.75
N GLN A 346 -14.34 -8.12 3.60
CA GLN A 346 -15.19 -7.62 4.68
C GLN A 346 -16.36 -8.58 4.97
N ALA A 347 -16.89 -9.26 3.95
CA ALA A 347 -17.91 -10.29 4.12
C ALA A 347 -17.37 -11.46 4.94
N HIS A 348 -16.22 -12.03 4.55
CA HIS A 348 -15.58 -13.13 5.29
C HIS A 348 -15.30 -12.75 6.75
N LYS A 349 -14.75 -11.56 7.00
CA LYS A 349 -14.55 -11.06 8.36
C LYS A 349 -15.85 -11.01 9.16
N SER A 350 -16.89 -10.45 8.57
CA SER A 350 -18.22 -10.41 9.19
C SER A 350 -18.79 -11.81 9.43
N ALA A 351 -18.49 -12.78 8.58
CA ALA A 351 -18.92 -14.17 8.74
C ALA A 351 -18.21 -14.90 9.89
N VAL A 352 -16.91 -14.63 10.10
CA VAL A 352 -16.17 -15.07 11.29
C VAL A 352 -16.77 -14.41 12.54
N GLU A 353 -16.94 -13.10 12.55
CA GLU A 353 -17.47 -12.35 13.70
C GLU A 353 -18.92 -12.77 14.09
N ASN A 354 -19.75 -13.15 13.11
CA ASN A 354 -21.12 -13.64 13.34
C ASN A 354 -21.22 -15.17 13.58
N GLY A 355 -20.10 -15.90 13.48
CA GLY A 355 -20.03 -17.32 13.77
C GLY A 355 -20.56 -18.26 12.67
N TYR A 356 -20.60 -17.83 11.41
CA TYR A 356 -21.03 -18.67 10.27
C TYR A 356 -20.07 -19.83 9.94
N PHE A 357 -18.94 -19.93 10.64
CA PHE A 357 -18.02 -21.08 10.61
C PHE A 357 -18.24 -22.09 11.74
N HIS A 358 -19.05 -21.75 12.76
CA HIS A 358 -19.30 -22.62 13.92
C HIS A 358 -20.31 -23.74 13.65
N TRP A 359 -21.09 -23.62 12.57
CA TRP A 359 -22.21 -24.53 12.26
C TRP A 359 -22.32 -24.79 10.76
N SER A 360 -22.79 -25.98 10.40
CA SER A 360 -23.54 -26.19 9.17
C SER A 360 -25.01 -25.85 9.40
N GLU A 361 -25.80 -25.71 8.32
CA GLU A 361 -27.24 -25.48 8.44
C GLU A 361 -27.92 -26.57 9.29
N ALA A 362 -27.66 -27.84 8.98
CA ALA A 362 -28.14 -28.98 9.75
C ALA A 362 -27.65 -28.96 11.21
N GLY A 363 -26.39 -28.59 11.44
CA GLY A 363 -25.81 -28.45 12.77
C GLY A 363 -26.52 -27.38 13.62
N TYR A 364 -26.80 -26.22 13.04
CA TYR A 364 -27.50 -25.11 13.72
C TYR A 364 -28.95 -25.46 14.04
N LEU A 365 -29.71 -25.94 13.06
CA LEU A 365 -31.11 -26.34 13.25
C LEU A 365 -31.23 -27.40 14.36
N ARG A 366 -30.36 -28.41 14.36
CA ARG A 366 -30.40 -29.50 15.34
C ARG A 366 -29.88 -29.09 16.73
N TYR A 367 -28.69 -28.49 16.81
CA TYR A 367 -27.98 -28.31 18.08
C TYR A 367 -28.14 -26.93 18.70
N ALA A 368 -28.32 -25.88 17.91
CA ALA A 368 -28.55 -24.52 18.41
C ALA A 368 -30.04 -24.23 18.60
N LEU A 369 -30.91 -24.66 17.67
CA LEU A 369 -32.36 -24.42 17.73
C LEU A 369 -33.18 -25.61 18.27
N GLY A 370 -32.62 -26.82 18.30
CA GLY A 370 -33.27 -27.98 18.91
C GLY A 370 -34.35 -28.66 18.06
N TYR A 371 -34.36 -28.44 16.74
CA TYR A 371 -35.22 -29.21 15.83
C TYR A 371 -34.83 -30.70 15.84
N ASN A 372 -35.82 -31.56 15.65
CA ASN A 372 -35.59 -33.01 15.66
C ASN A 372 -34.95 -33.49 14.34
N ASP A 373 -34.18 -34.58 14.45
CA ASP A 373 -33.40 -35.18 13.36
C ASP A 373 -34.15 -35.28 12.01
N ASN A 374 -35.43 -35.67 12.02
CA ASN A 374 -36.20 -35.87 10.78
C ASN A 374 -36.66 -34.55 10.13
N ILE A 375 -36.83 -33.48 10.92
CA ILE A 375 -37.12 -32.14 10.39
C ILE A 375 -35.83 -31.46 9.93
N THR A 376 -34.73 -31.64 10.66
CA THR A 376 -33.41 -31.15 10.22
C THR A 376 -33.00 -31.79 8.88
N ASP A 377 -33.06 -33.13 8.76
CA ASP A 377 -32.70 -33.84 7.53
C ASP A 377 -33.61 -33.42 6.35
N TYR A 378 -34.91 -33.22 6.61
CA TYR A 378 -35.85 -32.75 5.58
C TYR A 378 -35.54 -31.34 5.06
N VAL A 379 -35.06 -30.43 5.91
CA VAL A 379 -34.82 -29.02 5.55
C VAL A 379 -33.39 -28.80 5.02
N ALA A 380 -32.40 -29.36 5.71
CA ALA A 380 -30.98 -29.05 5.54
C ALA A 380 -30.10 -30.29 5.32
N GLY A 381 -30.69 -31.50 5.20
CA GLY A 381 -29.94 -32.74 5.08
C GLY A 381 -29.05 -33.03 6.31
N THR A 382 -27.87 -33.59 6.04
CA THR A 382 -26.93 -34.06 7.06
C THR A 382 -25.47 -33.65 6.81
N ASP A 383 -25.22 -32.66 5.96
CA ASP A 383 -23.85 -32.22 5.69
C ASP A 383 -23.25 -31.34 6.82
N ASP A 384 -21.92 -31.31 6.83
CA ASP A 384 -21.07 -30.57 7.77
C ASP A 384 -20.30 -29.44 7.08
N THR A 385 -20.88 -28.85 6.03
CA THR A 385 -20.33 -27.67 5.35
C THR A 385 -20.61 -26.42 6.19
N PRO A 386 -19.63 -25.51 6.43
CA PRO A 386 -19.89 -24.22 7.06
C PRO A 386 -21.00 -23.45 6.34
N MET A 387 -21.84 -22.73 7.08
CA MET A 387 -22.85 -21.83 6.47
C MET A 387 -22.23 -20.82 5.52
N TRP A 388 -20.99 -20.39 5.78
CA TRP A 388 -20.23 -19.50 4.92
C TRP A 388 -20.22 -19.93 3.44
N ASP A 389 -20.01 -21.22 3.16
CA ASP A 389 -19.99 -21.75 1.79
C ASP A 389 -21.34 -21.60 1.10
N SER A 390 -22.43 -21.98 1.78
CA SER A 390 -23.80 -21.78 1.29
C SER A 390 -24.13 -20.31 1.06
N LEU A 391 -23.57 -19.39 1.85
CA LEU A 391 -23.77 -17.95 1.70
C LEU A 391 -23.09 -17.39 0.45
N TYR A 392 -21.78 -17.62 0.24
CA TYR A 392 -21.10 -17.06 -0.94
C TYR A 392 -21.53 -17.77 -2.24
N GLU A 393 -21.70 -19.09 -2.23
CA GLU A 393 -22.24 -19.83 -3.38
C GLU A 393 -23.66 -19.38 -3.72
N GLY A 394 -24.51 -19.14 -2.72
CA GLY A 394 -25.86 -18.63 -2.91
C GLY A 394 -25.86 -17.26 -3.60
N VAL A 395 -24.97 -16.35 -3.21
CA VAL A 395 -24.80 -15.04 -3.87
C VAL A 395 -24.31 -15.21 -5.31
N TYR A 396 -23.25 -15.98 -5.54
CA TYR A 396 -22.73 -16.19 -6.89
C TYR A 396 -23.76 -16.84 -7.81
N PHE A 397 -24.49 -17.87 -7.35
CA PHE A 397 -25.52 -18.53 -8.15
C PHE A 397 -26.80 -17.70 -8.32
N SER A 398 -27.02 -16.66 -7.52
CA SER A 398 -28.07 -15.66 -7.76
C SER A 398 -27.77 -14.67 -8.88
N ALA A 399 -26.56 -14.67 -9.45
CA ALA A 399 -26.18 -13.76 -10.53
C ALA A 399 -27.14 -13.89 -11.74
N THR A 400 -27.63 -12.76 -12.23
CA THR A 400 -28.48 -12.66 -13.42
C THR A 400 -27.65 -12.60 -14.69
N LYS A 401 -26.39 -12.15 -14.59
CA LYS A 401 -25.45 -12.00 -15.69
C LYS A 401 -24.21 -12.86 -15.45
N TRP A 402 -23.88 -13.67 -16.45
CA TRP A 402 -22.73 -14.58 -16.43
C TRP A 402 -21.87 -14.43 -17.68
N ARG A 403 -20.60 -14.81 -17.57
CA ARG A 403 -19.64 -14.92 -18.68
C ARG A 403 -19.01 -16.30 -18.74
N THR A 404 -18.51 -16.67 -19.90
CA THR A 404 -17.58 -17.77 -20.15
C THR A 404 -16.52 -17.29 -21.16
N ILE A 405 -15.54 -18.12 -21.51
CA ILE A 405 -14.47 -17.76 -22.45
C ILE A 405 -14.75 -18.40 -23.82
N ASP A 406 -14.73 -17.58 -24.86
CA ASP A 406 -14.89 -18.02 -26.26
C ASP A 406 -13.78 -19.02 -26.61
N LYS A 407 -14.15 -20.07 -27.35
CA LYS A 407 -13.24 -21.17 -27.76
C LYS A 407 -12.60 -21.96 -26.60
N GLY A 408 -13.04 -21.72 -25.37
CA GLY A 408 -12.73 -22.53 -24.19
C GLY A 408 -11.90 -21.82 -23.13
N LEU A 409 -12.16 -22.13 -21.85
CA LEU A 409 -11.43 -21.56 -20.70
C LEU A 409 -9.94 -21.90 -20.72
N GLU A 410 -9.50 -22.98 -21.38
CA GLU A 410 -8.09 -23.32 -21.63
C GLU A 410 -7.36 -22.24 -22.47
N SER A 411 -8.06 -21.25 -23.03
CA SER A 411 -7.43 -20.06 -23.62
C SER A 411 -6.73 -19.20 -22.54
N LEU A 412 -7.26 -19.14 -21.32
CA LEU A 412 -6.68 -18.35 -20.22
C LEU A 412 -5.27 -18.83 -19.80
N PRO A 413 -5.03 -20.11 -19.44
CA PRO A 413 -3.67 -20.58 -19.15
C PRO A 413 -2.78 -20.61 -20.40
N ARG A 414 -3.34 -20.88 -21.59
CA ARG A 414 -2.59 -20.86 -22.86
C ARG A 414 -1.99 -19.48 -23.17
N ALA A 415 -2.65 -18.40 -22.80
CA ALA A 415 -2.12 -17.05 -22.95
C ALA A 415 -0.87 -16.77 -22.09
N PHE A 416 -0.64 -17.53 -21.01
CA PHE A 416 0.63 -17.48 -20.27
C PHE A 416 1.77 -18.23 -20.98
N TRP A 417 1.47 -19.23 -21.80
CA TRP A 417 2.48 -20.18 -22.31
C TRP A 417 3.70 -19.52 -22.97
N PRO A 418 3.57 -18.49 -23.84
CA PRO A 418 4.74 -17.83 -24.44
C PRO A 418 5.68 -17.16 -23.43
N HIS A 419 5.16 -16.81 -22.25
CA HIS A 419 5.88 -16.10 -21.19
C HIS A 419 6.54 -17.04 -20.16
N VAL A 420 6.09 -18.30 -20.09
CA VAL A 420 6.57 -19.27 -19.08
C VAL A 420 7.26 -20.51 -19.67
N ALA A 421 7.13 -20.78 -20.97
CA ALA A 421 7.58 -22.03 -21.59
C ALA A 421 9.08 -22.34 -21.42
N ASN A 422 9.93 -21.32 -21.39
CA ASN A 422 11.38 -21.46 -21.18
C ASN A 422 11.78 -21.64 -19.70
N LYS A 423 10.85 -21.41 -18.77
CA LYS A 423 11.01 -21.52 -17.31
C LYS A 423 10.04 -22.55 -16.71
N THR A 424 9.61 -23.55 -17.50
CA THR A 424 8.64 -24.58 -17.08
C THR A 424 9.15 -25.99 -17.37
N THR A 425 9.07 -26.88 -16.39
CA THR A 425 9.22 -28.33 -16.59
C THR A 425 7.85 -29.00 -16.47
N LEU A 426 7.37 -29.62 -17.56
CA LEU A 426 6.17 -30.46 -17.58
C LEU A 426 6.50 -31.91 -17.20
N ASN A 427 5.48 -32.67 -16.80
CA ASN A 427 5.54 -34.09 -16.42
C ASN A 427 6.45 -34.42 -15.22
N ARG A 428 6.84 -33.44 -14.39
CA ARG A 428 7.70 -33.67 -13.21
C ARG A 428 6.87 -33.72 -11.93
N LYS A 429 6.65 -34.94 -11.43
CA LYS A 429 5.86 -35.21 -10.23
C LYS A 429 6.73 -35.02 -8.98
N ILE A 430 6.54 -33.90 -8.28
CA ILE A 430 7.15 -33.67 -6.96
C ILE A 430 6.58 -34.68 -5.94
N GLN A 431 7.47 -35.16 -5.07
CA GLN A 431 7.20 -36.17 -4.04
C GLN A 431 7.64 -35.72 -2.64
N GLY A 432 8.30 -34.57 -2.50
CA GLY A 432 8.76 -34.09 -1.22
C GLY A 432 9.42 -32.72 -1.25
N LEU A 433 9.50 -32.11 -0.08
CA LEU A 433 10.31 -30.94 0.22
C LEU A 433 11.22 -31.26 1.42
N SER A 434 12.45 -30.76 1.41
CA SER A 434 13.38 -30.94 2.54
C SER A 434 14.23 -29.70 2.76
N PHE A 435 14.14 -29.10 3.94
CA PHE A 435 14.89 -27.90 4.30
C PHE A 435 16.35 -28.24 4.63
N ASN A 436 17.28 -27.50 4.05
CA ASN A 436 18.70 -27.65 4.32
C ASN A 436 19.17 -26.57 5.29
N GLU A 437 19.30 -26.94 6.57
CA GLU A 437 19.81 -26.08 7.66
C GLU A 437 21.20 -25.47 7.37
N THR A 438 22.00 -26.08 6.47
CA THR A 438 23.36 -25.60 6.14
C THR A 438 23.36 -24.52 5.07
N SER A 439 22.49 -24.61 4.06
CA SER A 439 22.36 -23.59 3.00
C SER A 439 21.25 -22.57 3.27
N GLY A 440 20.33 -22.86 4.20
CA GLY A 440 19.13 -22.07 4.46
C GLY A 440 18.07 -22.16 3.35
N LYS A 441 18.24 -23.10 2.41
CA LYS A 441 17.42 -23.30 1.21
C LYS A 441 16.46 -24.47 1.36
N ILE A 442 15.44 -24.50 0.50
CA ILE A 442 14.46 -25.58 0.40
C ILE A 442 14.79 -26.46 -0.82
N ALA A 443 15.00 -27.75 -0.60
CA ALA A 443 15.19 -28.71 -1.68
C ALA A 443 13.84 -29.29 -2.11
N VAL A 444 13.62 -29.32 -3.43
CA VAL A 444 12.42 -29.86 -4.07
C VAL A 444 12.75 -31.23 -4.65
N ASN A 445 12.02 -32.27 -4.24
CA ASN A 445 12.37 -33.67 -4.48
C ASN A 445 11.41 -34.36 -5.47
N TRP A 446 11.95 -35.08 -6.46
CA TRP A 446 11.18 -35.85 -7.45
C TRP A 446 11.85 -37.19 -7.81
N ARG A 447 11.20 -37.96 -8.69
CA ARG A 447 11.77 -39.16 -9.33
C ARG A 447 11.30 -39.22 -10.78
N ASP A 448 12.22 -39.45 -11.70
CA ASP A 448 11.87 -39.71 -13.10
C ASP A 448 11.45 -41.19 -13.29
N ASP A 449 11.97 -42.12 -12.50
CA ASP A 449 11.46 -43.50 -12.36
C ASP A 449 10.77 -43.70 -10.98
N PRO A 450 9.46 -44.03 -10.92
CA PRO A 450 8.76 -44.35 -9.67
C PRO A 450 9.39 -45.45 -8.81
N MET A 451 10.18 -46.36 -9.41
CA MET A 451 10.86 -47.46 -8.71
C MET A 451 12.24 -47.08 -8.15
N GLN A 452 12.74 -45.87 -8.47
CA GLN A 452 14.01 -45.35 -7.95
C GLN A 452 13.94 -45.21 -6.42
N LEU A 453 15.00 -45.62 -5.70
CA LEU A 453 15.01 -45.58 -4.22
C LEU A 453 15.38 -44.21 -3.64
N VAL A 454 16.38 -43.52 -4.21
CA VAL A 454 16.85 -42.19 -3.75
C VAL A 454 16.30 -41.11 -4.68
N PRO A 455 15.58 -40.08 -4.19
CA PRO A 455 15.00 -39.06 -5.06
C PRO A 455 16.08 -38.15 -5.65
N GLU A 456 15.76 -37.53 -6.78
CA GLU A 456 16.50 -36.37 -7.28
C GLU A 456 16.01 -35.10 -6.57
N SER A 457 16.87 -34.10 -6.46
CA SER A 457 16.59 -32.86 -5.75
C SER A 457 17.23 -31.63 -6.40
N ALA A 458 16.58 -30.48 -6.25
CA ALA A 458 17.14 -29.17 -6.59
C ALA A 458 16.83 -28.16 -5.47
N GLU A 459 17.82 -27.35 -5.06
CA GLU A 459 17.68 -26.34 -4.01
C GLU A 459 17.26 -24.98 -4.57
N TYR A 460 16.34 -24.32 -3.86
CA TYR A 460 15.82 -22.98 -4.15
C TYR A 460 15.81 -22.13 -2.87
N ASP A 461 15.85 -20.81 -2.99
CA ASP A 461 15.72 -19.89 -1.85
C ASP A 461 14.30 -19.92 -1.26
N TYR A 462 13.28 -20.11 -2.11
CA TYR A 462 11.88 -20.32 -1.72
C TYR A 462 11.17 -21.35 -2.60
N ALA A 463 10.17 -22.02 -2.03
CA ALA A 463 9.23 -22.89 -2.74
C ALA A 463 7.80 -22.36 -2.55
N VAL A 464 7.18 -21.92 -3.64
CA VAL A 464 5.77 -21.54 -3.69
C VAL A 464 4.97 -22.73 -4.23
N VAL A 465 4.22 -23.40 -3.36
CA VAL A 465 3.50 -24.64 -3.65
C VAL A 465 2.06 -24.30 -4.02
N SER A 466 1.71 -24.50 -5.29
CA SER A 466 0.35 -24.31 -5.80
C SER A 466 -0.43 -25.63 -5.93
N ALA A 467 0.22 -26.77 -5.70
CA ALA A 467 -0.40 -28.09 -5.69
C ALA A 467 -1.38 -28.24 -4.52
N PRO A 468 -2.56 -28.88 -4.71
CA PRO A 468 -3.56 -29.00 -3.67
C PRO A 468 -3.12 -29.96 -2.55
N PHE A 469 -3.58 -29.71 -1.32
CA PHE A 469 -3.27 -30.52 -0.14
C PHE A 469 -3.68 -32.00 -0.24
N SER A 470 -4.67 -32.33 -1.07
CA SER A 470 -5.00 -33.70 -1.49
C SER A 470 -3.81 -34.45 -2.10
N LYS A 471 -2.89 -33.74 -2.78
CA LYS A 471 -1.61 -34.27 -3.28
C LYS A 471 -0.46 -34.07 -2.29
N VAL A 472 -0.32 -32.88 -1.71
CA VAL A 472 0.82 -32.54 -0.82
C VAL A 472 0.85 -33.44 0.43
N ARG A 473 -0.30 -33.94 0.92
CA ARG A 473 -0.34 -34.91 2.05
C ARG A 473 0.30 -36.27 1.78
N LEU A 474 0.67 -36.55 0.53
CA LEU A 474 1.39 -37.77 0.12
C LEU A 474 2.90 -37.54 -0.02
N TRP A 475 3.38 -36.32 0.23
CA TRP A 475 4.79 -35.94 0.09
C TRP A 475 5.57 -36.17 1.40
N ASP A 476 6.88 -36.42 1.27
CA ASP A 476 7.82 -36.32 2.40
C ASP A 476 8.17 -34.84 2.64
N MET A 477 7.87 -34.31 3.82
CA MET A 477 7.84 -32.87 4.08
C MET A 477 8.66 -32.47 5.32
N PRO A 478 9.12 -31.20 5.40
CA PRO A 478 9.68 -30.67 6.64
C PRO A 478 8.67 -30.76 7.78
N ARG A 479 9.17 -30.75 9.02
CA ARG A 479 8.32 -30.76 10.22
C ARG A 479 7.73 -29.37 10.49
N TYR A 480 6.74 -28.99 9.69
CA TYR A 480 5.94 -27.79 9.87
C TYR A 480 5.27 -27.73 11.24
N SER A 481 4.75 -26.56 11.59
CA SER A 481 3.91 -26.33 12.75
C SER A 481 2.77 -27.36 12.82
N SER A 482 2.32 -27.63 14.04
CA SER A 482 1.23 -28.60 14.27
C SER A 482 -0.06 -28.19 13.56
N LEU A 483 -0.28 -26.89 13.34
CA LEU A 483 -1.47 -26.36 12.66
C LEU A 483 -1.38 -26.58 11.15
N LEU A 484 -0.29 -26.16 10.50
CA LEU A 484 -0.07 -26.34 9.06
C LEU A 484 0.00 -27.83 8.68
N SER A 485 0.65 -28.65 9.51
CA SER A 485 0.71 -30.11 9.33
C SER A 485 -0.69 -30.75 9.34
N ARG A 486 -1.60 -30.29 10.22
CA ARG A 486 -3.00 -30.76 10.23
C ARG A 486 -3.77 -30.26 9.02
N ALA A 487 -3.60 -29.00 8.62
CA ALA A 487 -4.25 -28.44 7.45
C ALA A 487 -3.92 -29.24 6.17
N ILE A 488 -2.63 -29.50 5.92
CA ILE A 488 -2.16 -30.33 4.80
C ILE A 488 -2.80 -31.73 4.83
N SER A 489 -2.76 -32.39 5.99
CA SER A 489 -3.20 -33.80 6.11
C SER A 489 -4.72 -34.00 6.19
N THR A 490 -5.50 -33.02 6.65
CA THR A 490 -6.92 -33.21 6.99
C THR A 490 -7.91 -32.24 6.33
N LEU A 491 -7.46 -31.20 5.62
CA LEU A 491 -8.38 -30.34 4.85
C LEU A 491 -9.21 -31.20 3.89
N ASN A 492 -10.53 -31.07 3.95
CA ASN A 492 -11.45 -31.86 3.13
C ASN A 492 -11.58 -31.29 1.70
N TYR A 493 -11.91 -32.15 0.75
CA TYR A 493 -12.07 -31.82 -0.67
C TYR A 493 -13.38 -32.43 -1.19
N ALA A 494 -14.18 -31.59 -1.86
CA ALA A 494 -15.35 -32.00 -2.60
C ALA A 494 -14.96 -32.57 -3.96
N GLN A 495 -15.93 -33.17 -4.64
CA GLN A 495 -15.72 -33.92 -5.87
C GLN A 495 -16.70 -33.54 -6.95
N SER A 496 -16.29 -33.77 -8.19
CA SER A 496 -17.17 -33.75 -9.34
C SER A 496 -16.73 -34.77 -10.38
N CYS A 497 -17.72 -35.32 -11.08
CA CYS A 497 -17.50 -35.95 -12.36
C CYS A 497 -18.36 -35.32 -13.45
N LYS A 498 -17.77 -35.17 -14.63
CA LYS A 498 -18.37 -34.60 -15.83
C LYS A 498 -18.25 -35.57 -16.99
N VAL A 499 -19.30 -35.65 -17.81
CA VAL A 499 -19.32 -36.42 -19.06
C VAL A 499 -19.84 -35.53 -20.18
N SER A 500 -19.06 -35.39 -21.24
CA SER A 500 -19.44 -34.67 -22.44
C SER A 500 -19.69 -35.64 -23.61
N LEU A 501 -20.72 -35.37 -24.42
CA LEU A 501 -21.09 -36.20 -25.58
C LEU A 501 -21.13 -35.34 -26.84
N LEU A 502 -20.48 -35.78 -27.92
CA LEU A 502 -20.54 -35.14 -29.23
C LEU A 502 -21.71 -35.68 -30.07
N PHE A 503 -22.53 -34.77 -30.59
CA PHE A 503 -23.63 -35.05 -31.48
C PHE A 503 -23.37 -34.50 -32.89
N LYS A 504 -23.92 -35.16 -33.92
CA LYS A 504 -23.75 -34.84 -35.35
C LYS A 504 -24.26 -33.43 -35.70
N THR A 505 -25.31 -32.99 -35.02
CA THR A 505 -25.87 -31.63 -35.11
C THR A 505 -26.25 -31.13 -33.71
N ARG A 506 -26.43 -29.81 -33.56
CA ARG A 506 -26.99 -29.17 -32.35
C ARG A 506 -28.51 -29.38 -32.26
N PHE A 507 -28.99 -30.62 -32.39
CA PHE A 507 -30.40 -30.94 -32.62
C PHE A 507 -31.34 -30.30 -31.58
N TRP A 508 -30.89 -30.17 -30.32
CA TRP A 508 -31.63 -29.54 -29.21
C TRP A 508 -31.98 -28.06 -29.44
N GLU A 509 -31.29 -27.34 -30.34
CA GLU A 509 -31.61 -25.96 -30.74
C GLU A 509 -32.69 -25.88 -31.83
N HIS A 510 -33.03 -27.02 -32.45
CA HIS A 510 -33.91 -27.10 -33.63
C HIS A 510 -35.11 -28.04 -33.41
N GLN A 511 -35.39 -28.42 -32.16
CA GLN A 511 -36.63 -29.11 -31.76
C GLN A 511 -37.79 -28.11 -31.59
N GLU A 512 -39.01 -28.62 -31.38
CA GLU A 512 -40.21 -27.79 -31.13
C GLU A 512 -40.06 -26.88 -29.89
N SER A 513 -39.40 -27.40 -28.85
CA SER A 513 -38.97 -26.65 -27.66
C SER A 513 -37.44 -26.48 -27.66
N PRO A 514 -36.89 -25.46 -28.35
CA PRO A 514 -35.45 -25.33 -28.55
C PRO A 514 -34.71 -24.87 -27.29
N ILE A 515 -33.50 -25.39 -27.07
CA ILE A 515 -32.67 -25.10 -25.88
C ILE A 515 -31.43 -24.29 -26.27
N PHE A 516 -31.43 -22.99 -25.99
CA PHE A 516 -30.31 -22.10 -26.28
C PHE A 516 -29.44 -21.87 -25.04
N GLY A 517 -28.53 -22.80 -24.75
CA GLY A 517 -27.72 -22.79 -23.52
C GLY A 517 -28.53 -23.13 -22.26
N GLY A 518 -27.94 -22.89 -21.08
CA GLY A 518 -28.51 -23.22 -19.77
C GLY A 518 -28.06 -24.56 -19.19
N CYS A 519 -28.19 -24.70 -17.87
CA CYS A 519 -28.02 -25.96 -17.14
C CYS A 519 -29.34 -26.38 -16.49
N GLY A 520 -29.80 -27.61 -16.75
CA GLY A 520 -30.97 -28.21 -16.12
C GLY A 520 -30.60 -29.35 -15.19
N SER A 521 -31.13 -29.37 -13.97
CA SER A 521 -30.98 -30.49 -13.02
C SER A 521 -31.97 -31.60 -13.38
N VAL A 522 -31.58 -32.88 -13.22
CA VAL A 522 -32.45 -34.03 -13.51
C VAL A 522 -32.49 -35.03 -12.37
N ASP A 523 -33.64 -35.68 -12.19
CA ASP A 523 -33.87 -36.74 -11.20
C ASP A 523 -33.29 -38.12 -11.61
N LEU A 524 -32.43 -38.15 -12.63
CA LEU A 524 -31.79 -39.37 -13.13
C LEU A 524 -30.50 -39.68 -12.34
N ALA A 525 -30.46 -40.86 -11.73
CA ALA A 525 -29.33 -41.31 -10.92
C ALA A 525 -28.00 -41.23 -11.68
N GLY A 526 -27.01 -40.58 -11.05
CA GLY A 526 -25.66 -40.41 -11.59
C GLY A 526 -25.48 -39.26 -12.60
N ILE A 527 -26.54 -38.55 -13.01
CA ILE A 527 -26.43 -37.48 -14.01
C ILE A 527 -26.14 -36.11 -13.38
N GLY A 528 -26.86 -35.76 -12.31
CA GLY A 528 -26.82 -34.42 -11.72
C GLY A 528 -27.49 -33.40 -12.64
N SER A 529 -26.69 -32.57 -13.31
CA SER A 529 -27.16 -31.57 -14.28
C SER A 529 -26.74 -31.89 -15.71
N VAL A 530 -27.53 -31.42 -16.67
CA VAL A 530 -27.21 -31.39 -18.11
C VAL A 530 -27.06 -29.94 -18.54
N CYS A 531 -25.89 -29.56 -19.08
CA CYS A 531 -25.60 -28.19 -19.52
C CYS A 531 -25.36 -28.11 -21.03
N TYR A 532 -26.07 -27.19 -21.68
CA TYR A 532 -25.99 -26.93 -23.11
C TYR A 532 -25.02 -25.77 -23.40
N PRO A 533 -24.26 -25.81 -24.50
CA PRO A 533 -23.30 -24.74 -24.81
C PRO A 533 -23.95 -23.37 -24.95
N SER A 534 -23.38 -22.38 -24.26
CA SER A 534 -23.72 -20.95 -24.44
C SER A 534 -22.99 -20.30 -25.62
N PHE A 535 -22.21 -21.09 -26.36
CA PHE A 535 -21.42 -20.68 -27.52
C PHE A 535 -21.87 -21.42 -28.79
N ASN A 536 -21.63 -20.79 -29.94
CA ASN A 536 -22.09 -21.25 -31.26
C ASN A 536 -23.61 -21.54 -31.30
N ILE A 537 -24.39 -20.69 -30.62
CA ILE A 537 -25.85 -20.78 -30.54
C ILE A 537 -26.47 -20.65 -31.94
N ASN A 538 -27.49 -21.46 -32.22
CA ASN A 538 -28.16 -21.59 -33.51
C ASN A 538 -27.26 -22.15 -34.63
N GLY A 539 -26.20 -22.87 -34.26
CA GLY A 539 -25.33 -23.58 -35.19
C GLY A 539 -26.01 -24.82 -35.78
N THR A 540 -25.63 -25.20 -37.00
CA THR A 540 -26.17 -26.39 -37.70
C THR A 540 -25.20 -27.57 -37.76
N GLY A 541 -23.91 -27.33 -37.46
CA GLY A 541 -22.88 -28.36 -37.40
C GLY A 541 -22.89 -29.19 -36.10
N PRO A 542 -21.88 -30.05 -35.90
CA PRO A 542 -21.75 -30.84 -34.68
C PRO A 542 -21.62 -29.98 -33.42
N GLY A 543 -22.03 -30.52 -32.29
CA GLY A 543 -21.95 -29.84 -30.99
C GLY A 543 -21.82 -30.81 -29.83
N VAL A 544 -21.21 -30.35 -28.75
CA VAL A 544 -20.96 -31.14 -27.53
C VAL A 544 -21.87 -30.67 -26.40
N VAL A 545 -22.60 -31.59 -25.78
CA VAL A 545 -23.39 -31.30 -24.57
C VAL A 545 -22.63 -31.82 -23.35
N LEU A 546 -22.62 -31.06 -22.24
CA LEU A 546 -22.22 -31.59 -20.93
C LEU A 546 -23.40 -32.42 -20.42
N ALA A 547 -23.47 -33.67 -20.88
CA ALA A 547 -24.60 -34.57 -20.69
C ALA A 547 -24.69 -35.15 -19.26
N SER A 548 -23.62 -34.99 -18.46
CA SER A 548 -23.68 -35.11 -17.00
C SER A 548 -22.68 -34.16 -16.37
N TYR A 549 -23.13 -33.48 -15.31
CA TYR A 549 -22.32 -32.76 -14.34
C TYR A 549 -22.87 -33.10 -12.96
N VAL A 550 -22.15 -33.95 -12.25
CA VAL A 550 -22.51 -34.45 -10.92
C VAL A 550 -21.41 -34.12 -9.92
N SER A 551 -21.80 -33.84 -8.68
CA SER A 551 -20.90 -33.45 -7.58
C SER A 551 -21.01 -34.43 -6.39
N ASP A 552 -20.09 -34.27 -5.43
CA ASP A 552 -20.15 -34.82 -4.07
C ASP A 552 -20.28 -36.35 -4.00
N THR A 553 -21.10 -36.87 -3.08
CA THR A 553 -21.28 -38.32 -2.86
C THR A 553 -21.74 -39.07 -4.13
N PRO A 554 -22.68 -38.55 -4.94
CA PRO A 554 -22.98 -39.10 -6.26
C PRO A 554 -21.78 -39.10 -7.23
N ALA A 555 -20.94 -38.05 -7.24
CA ALA A 555 -19.74 -38.01 -8.09
C ALA A 555 -18.74 -39.11 -7.73
N ARG A 556 -18.52 -39.39 -6.44
CA ARG A 556 -17.71 -40.53 -5.98
C ARG A 556 -18.25 -41.87 -6.48
N SER A 557 -19.58 -42.01 -6.49
CA SER A 557 -20.26 -43.23 -6.92
C SER A 557 -20.09 -43.50 -8.42
N VAL A 558 -20.19 -42.46 -9.26
CA VAL A 558 -19.93 -42.61 -10.72
C VAL A 558 -18.45 -42.63 -11.09
N ALA A 559 -17.56 -42.11 -10.23
CA ALA A 559 -16.11 -42.22 -10.42
C ALA A 559 -15.64 -43.69 -10.38
N ALA A 560 -16.28 -44.52 -9.56
CA ALA A 560 -16.00 -45.95 -9.44
C ALA A 560 -16.51 -46.81 -10.62
N LEU A 561 -17.36 -46.27 -11.49
CA LEU A 561 -17.81 -46.96 -12.71
C LEU A 561 -16.69 -46.99 -13.76
N SER A 562 -16.74 -47.98 -14.67
CA SER A 562 -15.99 -47.90 -15.92
C SER A 562 -16.43 -46.67 -16.71
N THR A 563 -15.52 -46.14 -17.54
CA THR A 563 -15.84 -44.98 -18.39
C THR A 563 -16.99 -45.32 -19.34
N GLU A 564 -16.98 -46.53 -19.91
CA GLU A 564 -17.97 -47.05 -20.84
C GLU A 564 -19.35 -47.20 -20.19
N ASP A 565 -19.43 -47.76 -18.97
CA ASP A 565 -20.70 -47.90 -18.24
C ASP A 565 -21.28 -46.54 -17.87
N HIS A 566 -20.43 -45.58 -17.45
CA HIS A 566 -20.88 -44.24 -17.11
C HIS A 566 -21.39 -43.50 -18.35
N VAL A 567 -20.65 -43.53 -19.46
CA VAL A 567 -21.05 -42.92 -20.74
C VAL A 567 -22.33 -43.57 -21.29
N ALA A 568 -22.47 -44.89 -21.18
CA ALA A 568 -23.68 -45.59 -21.60
C ALA A 568 -24.90 -45.22 -20.71
N LEU A 569 -24.69 -45.00 -19.41
CA LEU A 569 -25.72 -44.45 -18.50
C LEU A 569 -26.13 -43.04 -18.91
N VAL A 570 -25.16 -42.16 -19.19
CA VAL A 570 -25.41 -40.78 -19.63
C VAL A 570 -26.14 -40.73 -20.97
N LEU A 571 -25.77 -41.58 -21.95
CA LEU A 571 -26.48 -41.67 -23.22
C LEU A 571 -27.94 -42.13 -23.05
N ARG A 572 -28.21 -43.13 -22.21
CA ARG A 572 -29.59 -43.56 -21.88
C ARG A 572 -30.39 -42.46 -21.18
N SER A 573 -29.74 -41.60 -20.42
CA SER A 573 -30.37 -40.42 -19.82
C SER A 573 -30.69 -39.34 -20.86
N MET A 574 -29.79 -39.08 -21.82
CA MET A 574 -30.08 -38.15 -22.93
C MET A 574 -31.25 -38.61 -23.80
N VAL A 575 -31.45 -39.92 -23.97
CA VAL A 575 -32.65 -40.48 -24.64
C VAL A 575 -33.93 -40.25 -23.82
N GLN A 576 -33.88 -40.31 -22.48
CA GLN A 576 -35.04 -39.97 -21.64
C GLN A 576 -35.36 -38.46 -21.62
N ILE A 577 -34.39 -37.61 -21.94
CA ILE A 577 -34.57 -36.15 -22.02
C ILE A 577 -35.13 -35.75 -23.39
N HIS A 578 -34.53 -36.22 -24.49
CA HIS A 578 -34.85 -35.75 -25.85
C HIS A 578 -35.60 -36.75 -26.74
N GLY A 579 -35.76 -38.00 -26.30
CA GLY A 579 -36.21 -39.11 -27.13
C GLY A 579 -35.10 -39.76 -27.97
N ASP A 580 -35.48 -40.69 -28.84
CA ASP A 580 -34.56 -41.53 -29.63
C ASP A 580 -33.57 -40.72 -30.50
N ILE A 581 -33.93 -39.49 -30.88
CA ILE A 581 -33.07 -38.55 -31.61
C ILE A 581 -31.70 -38.35 -30.94
N ALA A 582 -31.60 -38.43 -29.60
CA ALA A 582 -30.31 -38.36 -28.91
C ALA A 582 -29.39 -39.54 -29.30
N ALA A 583 -29.93 -40.76 -29.36
CA ALA A 583 -29.17 -41.93 -29.80
C ALA A 583 -28.83 -41.87 -31.31
N GLU A 584 -29.76 -41.38 -32.14
CA GLU A 584 -29.53 -41.20 -33.57
C GLU A 584 -28.45 -40.15 -33.88
N GLN A 585 -28.42 -39.05 -33.13
CA GLN A 585 -27.48 -37.94 -33.32
C GLN A 585 -26.12 -38.19 -32.66
N TYR A 586 -26.02 -39.09 -31.67
CA TYR A 586 -24.75 -39.38 -31.00
C TYR A 586 -23.70 -39.91 -31.99
N THR A 587 -22.47 -39.44 -31.84
CA THR A 587 -21.34 -39.80 -32.73
C THR A 587 -20.54 -41.01 -32.25
N GLY A 588 -20.71 -41.43 -30.99
CA GLY A 588 -19.80 -42.37 -30.33
C GLY A 588 -18.59 -41.70 -29.66
N ILE A 589 -18.40 -40.38 -29.84
CA ILE A 589 -17.29 -39.61 -29.27
C ILE A 589 -17.75 -38.89 -28.00
N TYR A 590 -16.95 -39.01 -26.95
CA TYR A 590 -17.22 -38.50 -25.60
C TYR A 590 -15.93 -38.12 -24.89
N ASP A 591 -16.05 -37.43 -23.76
CA ASP A 591 -15.00 -37.37 -22.73
C ASP A 591 -15.59 -37.50 -21.31
N ARG A 592 -14.78 -37.99 -20.35
CA ARG A 592 -15.15 -38.16 -18.93
C ARG A 592 -13.99 -37.72 -18.02
N GLN A 593 -14.22 -36.68 -17.23
CA GLN A 593 -13.31 -36.23 -16.18
C GLN A 593 -13.99 -36.42 -14.81
N CYS A 594 -13.45 -37.31 -13.97
CA CYS A 594 -13.83 -37.40 -12.55
C CYS A 594 -12.63 -36.96 -11.69
N TRP A 595 -12.78 -35.87 -10.92
CA TRP A 595 -11.66 -35.24 -10.21
C TRP A 595 -11.12 -36.02 -9.00
N GLU A 596 -11.93 -36.90 -8.38
CA GLU A 596 -11.50 -37.79 -7.28
C GLU A 596 -10.36 -38.71 -7.69
N VAL A 597 -10.38 -39.20 -8.94
CA VAL A 597 -9.39 -40.13 -9.49
C VAL A 597 -8.38 -39.45 -10.44
N ASP A 598 -8.39 -38.13 -10.52
CA ASP A 598 -7.40 -37.36 -11.26
C ASP A 598 -6.03 -37.44 -10.57
N GLU A 599 -5.01 -37.96 -11.25
CA GLU A 599 -3.72 -38.22 -10.60
C GLU A 599 -2.98 -36.95 -10.15
N HIS A 600 -3.32 -35.78 -10.70
CA HIS A 600 -2.68 -34.49 -10.42
C HIS A 600 -3.46 -33.65 -9.40
N GLN A 601 -4.76 -33.89 -9.20
CA GLN A 601 -5.60 -33.11 -8.29
C GLN A 601 -6.17 -33.92 -7.12
N ALA A 602 -6.58 -35.17 -7.31
CA ALA A 602 -7.23 -36.01 -6.29
C ALA A 602 -8.33 -35.28 -5.48
N GLY A 603 -9.21 -34.55 -6.17
CA GLY A 603 -10.12 -33.56 -5.59
C GLY A 603 -10.57 -32.54 -6.63
N ALA A 604 -11.83 -32.11 -6.58
CA ALA A 604 -12.34 -31.05 -7.46
C ALA A 604 -12.04 -29.65 -6.90
N TRP A 605 -12.35 -29.43 -5.62
CA TRP A 605 -12.05 -28.19 -4.88
C TRP A 605 -11.98 -28.45 -3.38
N ALA A 606 -11.36 -27.53 -2.64
CA ALA A 606 -11.39 -27.59 -1.18
C ALA A 606 -12.82 -27.41 -0.67
N ALA A 607 -13.22 -28.20 0.31
CA ALA A 607 -14.53 -28.11 0.94
C ALA A 607 -14.33 -28.30 2.44
N PRO A 608 -13.83 -27.27 3.15
CA PRO A 608 -13.58 -27.36 4.58
C PRO A 608 -14.87 -27.73 5.31
N VAL A 609 -14.81 -28.68 6.23
CA VAL A 609 -15.94 -28.95 7.13
C VAL A 609 -15.95 -27.94 8.28
N VAL A 610 -17.06 -27.84 9.03
CA VAL A 610 -17.25 -26.91 10.18
C VAL A 610 -15.95 -26.72 11.00
N GLY A 611 -15.54 -25.46 11.14
CA GLY A 611 -14.33 -25.05 11.87
C GLY A 611 -12.97 -25.27 11.17
N GLN A 612 -12.87 -25.97 10.04
CA GLN A 612 -11.56 -26.18 9.38
C GLN A 612 -10.96 -24.88 8.81
N GLN A 613 -11.77 -24.07 8.12
CA GLN A 613 -11.29 -22.82 7.50
C GLN A 613 -10.80 -21.82 8.56
N GLU A 614 -11.65 -21.50 9.54
CA GLU A 614 -11.32 -20.61 10.66
C GLU A 614 -10.03 -21.06 11.39
N LEU A 615 -9.87 -22.37 11.60
CA LEU A 615 -8.70 -22.94 12.27
C LEU A 615 -7.43 -22.90 11.41
N TYR A 616 -7.51 -23.20 10.11
CA TYR A 616 -6.33 -23.41 9.26
C TYR A 616 -5.89 -22.18 8.48
N LEU A 617 -6.81 -21.28 8.12
CA LEU A 617 -6.52 -20.09 7.32
C LEU A 617 -5.34 -19.25 7.87
N PRO A 618 -5.18 -19.00 9.19
CA PRO A 618 -4.03 -18.25 9.72
C PRO A 618 -2.67 -18.93 9.48
N ALA A 619 -2.64 -20.26 9.41
CA ALA A 619 -1.40 -21.00 9.14
C ALA A 619 -0.88 -20.77 7.72
N TYR A 620 -1.75 -20.44 6.77
CA TYR A 620 -1.36 -20.20 5.37
C TYR A 620 -0.61 -18.87 5.20
N TYR A 621 -0.74 -17.94 6.14
CA TYR A 621 -0.02 -16.65 6.16
C TYR A 621 1.40 -16.75 6.73
N GLN A 622 1.78 -17.91 7.28
CA GLN A 622 3.12 -18.15 7.80
C GLN A 622 4.01 -18.77 6.72
N THR A 623 5.16 -18.15 6.45
CA THR A 623 6.23 -18.82 5.68
C THR A 623 7.02 -19.73 6.62
N GLU A 624 6.89 -21.04 6.44
CA GLU A 624 7.64 -22.03 7.22
C GLU A 624 8.67 -22.73 6.33
N PHE A 625 9.92 -22.85 6.80
CA PHE A 625 11.01 -23.53 6.06
C PHE A 625 11.14 -23.08 4.59
N LYS A 626 11.01 -21.76 4.35
CA LYS A 626 11.02 -21.15 3.00
C LYS A 626 9.94 -21.69 2.05
N THR A 627 8.88 -22.27 2.59
CA THR A 627 7.74 -22.81 1.84
C THR A 627 6.51 -21.91 2.04
N ILE A 628 5.84 -21.58 0.95
CA ILE A 628 4.61 -20.77 0.91
C ILE A 628 3.56 -21.57 0.13
N PHE A 629 2.37 -21.79 0.70
CA PHE A 629 1.28 -22.53 0.05
C PHE A 629 0.27 -21.55 -0.57
N ILE A 630 -0.15 -21.80 -1.82
CA ILE A 630 -1.11 -20.96 -2.58
C ILE A 630 -2.12 -21.81 -3.37
N GLY A 631 -3.18 -21.17 -3.90
CA GLY A 631 -4.29 -21.81 -4.58
C GLY A 631 -5.58 -21.73 -3.77
N GLU A 632 -6.74 -21.99 -4.40
CA GLU A 632 -8.07 -21.74 -3.81
C GLU A 632 -8.29 -22.42 -2.45
N HIS A 633 -7.64 -23.56 -2.20
CA HIS A 633 -7.62 -24.24 -0.90
C HIS A 633 -6.93 -23.46 0.25
N THR A 634 -6.35 -22.29 -0.05
CA THR A 634 -5.70 -21.35 0.90
C THR A 634 -6.33 -19.95 0.88
N SER A 635 -7.50 -19.79 0.24
CA SER A 635 -8.30 -18.55 0.21
C SER A 635 -9.57 -18.70 1.06
N TYR A 636 -10.39 -17.66 1.11
CA TYR A 636 -11.63 -17.57 1.91
C TYR A 636 -12.84 -18.18 1.22
N THR A 637 -12.78 -18.32 -0.10
CA THR A 637 -13.78 -18.98 -0.94
C THR A 637 -13.11 -20.10 -1.71
N HIS A 638 -13.87 -21.11 -2.10
CA HIS A 638 -13.36 -22.30 -2.77
C HIS A 638 -14.04 -22.53 -4.11
N ALA A 639 -13.57 -23.50 -4.89
CA ALA A 639 -14.06 -23.84 -6.23
C ALA A 639 -13.85 -22.81 -7.36
N TRP A 640 -13.60 -21.52 -7.06
CA TRP A 640 -13.49 -20.47 -8.07
C TRP A 640 -12.05 -20.13 -8.49
N ILE A 641 -11.91 -19.63 -9.73
CA ILE A 641 -10.65 -19.13 -10.25
C ILE A 641 -10.18 -17.89 -9.47
N PHE A 642 -11.09 -16.99 -9.07
CA PHE A 642 -10.76 -15.82 -8.25
C PHE A 642 -9.96 -16.21 -7.00
N SER A 643 -10.42 -17.21 -6.25
CA SER A 643 -9.78 -17.72 -5.04
C SER A 643 -8.35 -18.24 -5.27
N ALA A 644 -8.06 -18.77 -6.47
CA ALA A 644 -6.72 -19.15 -6.87
C ALA A 644 -5.84 -17.93 -7.24
N LEU A 645 -6.43 -16.85 -7.75
CA LEU A 645 -5.70 -15.61 -8.06
C LEU A 645 -5.41 -14.77 -6.80
N ASP A 646 -6.39 -14.59 -5.91
CA ASP A 646 -6.24 -13.94 -4.60
C ASP A 646 -5.11 -14.59 -3.78
N SER A 647 -5.16 -15.92 -3.61
CA SER A 647 -4.12 -16.66 -2.87
C SER A 647 -2.74 -16.57 -3.52
N ALA A 648 -2.64 -16.33 -4.83
CA ALA A 648 -1.37 -16.08 -5.51
C ALA A 648 -0.83 -14.67 -5.28
N VAL A 649 -1.70 -13.64 -5.25
CA VAL A 649 -1.31 -12.29 -4.79
C VAL A 649 -0.83 -12.36 -3.35
N ARG A 650 -1.62 -12.98 -2.46
CA ARG A 650 -1.26 -13.24 -1.05
C ARG A 650 0.12 -13.87 -0.94
N GLY A 651 0.34 -15.05 -1.52
CA GLY A 651 1.61 -15.78 -1.39
C GLY A 651 2.81 -15.07 -2.02
N THR A 652 2.62 -14.37 -3.14
CA THR A 652 3.70 -13.56 -3.74
C THR A 652 4.07 -12.40 -2.83
N THR A 653 3.07 -11.75 -2.21
CA THR A 653 3.29 -10.69 -1.23
C THR A 653 3.97 -11.21 0.05
N GLN A 654 3.67 -12.42 0.53
CA GLN A 654 4.43 -13.04 1.63
C GLN A 654 5.93 -13.14 1.27
N LEU A 655 6.23 -13.67 0.08
CA LEU A 655 7.59 -13.86 -0.42
C LEU A 655 8.34 -12.52 -0.52
N LEU A 656 7.69 -11.48 -1.06
CA LEU A 656 8.28 -10.14 -1.17
C LEU A 656 8.56 -9.54 0.21
N LEU A 657 7.67 -9.70 1.18
CA LEU A 657 7.88 -9.22 2.55
C LEU A 657 8.97 -9.99 3.30
N ASP A 658 9.11 -11.30 3.08
CA ASP A 658 10.22 -12.10 3.63
C ASP A 658 11.59 -11.71 3.02
N LEU A 659 11.60 -11.24 1.77
CA LEU A 659 12.76 -10.57 1.15
C LEU A 659 12.91 -9.10 1.61
N GLY A 660 11.86 -8.53 2.19
CA GLY A 660 11.72 -7.13 2.59
C GLY A 660 11.66 -6.15 1.43
N LEU A 661 11.06 -6.56 0.33
CA LEU A 661 10.70 -5.81 -0.87
C LEU A 661 9.29 -5.22 -0.67
N VAL A 662 9.20 -4.24 0.23
CA VAL A 662 7.93 -3.71 0.76
C VAL A 662 7.17 -2.87 -0.27
N ASP A 663 7.87 -2.11 -1.12
CA ASP A 663 7.22 -1.28 -2.12
C ASP A 663 6.82 -2.11 -3.36
N GLU A 664 7.59 -3.16 -3.72
CA GLU A 664 7.15 -4.19 -4.67
C GLU A 664 5.89 -4.93 -4.16
N ALA A 665 5.83 -5.26 -2.87
CA ALA A 665 4.64 -5.85 -2.24
C ALA A 665 3.42 -4.91 -2.34
N LYS A 666 3.61 -3.59 -2.18
CA LYS A 666 2.56 -2.57 -2.37
C LYS A 666 2.19 -2.34 -3.83
N GLU A 667 3.06 -2.66 -4.78
CA GLU A 667 2.84 -2.56 -6.23
C GLU A 667 1.95 -3.70 -6.75
N ILE A 668 2.21 -4.95 -6.35
CA ILE A 668 1.40 -6.12 -6.78
C ILE A 668 0.06 -6.26 -6.04
N THR A 669 -0.15 -5.46 -4.99
CA THR A 669 -1.42 -5.44 -4.24
C THR A 669 -2.43 -4.50 -4.95
N PRO A 670 -3.66 -4.96 -5.29
CA PRO A 670 -4.57 -4.25 -6.20
C PRO A 670 -4.86 -2.77 -5.85
N PRO A 671 -4.70 -1.82 -6.81
CA PRO A 671 -4.93 -0.38 -6.56
C PRO A 671 -6.36 -0.02 -6.12
N ASP A 672 -7.39 -0.72 -6.60
CA ASP A 672 -8.80 -0.40 -6.32
C ASP A 672 -9.17 -0.51 -4.83
N LEU A 673 -8.39 -1.22 -4.02
CA LEU A 673 -8.60 -1.32 -2.57
C LEU A 673 -8.12 -0.09 -1.79
N ARG A 674 -7.17 0.69 -2.32
CA ARG A 674 -6.75 1.96 -1.67
C ARG A 674 -7.91 2.97 -1.59
N ARG A 675 -8.81 2.92 -2.57
CA ARG A 675 -10.05 3.72 -2.64
C ARG A 675 -11.12 3.28 -1.63
N ILE A 676 -11.11 2.02 -1.20
CA ILE A 676 -12.07 1.52 -0.21
C ILE A 676 -11.68 1.98 1.21
N ILE A 677 -10.38 1.96 1.52
CA ILE A 677 -9.83 2.42 2.81
C ILE A 677 -9.87 3.95 2.91
N LYS A 678 -9.52 4.64 1.81
CA LYS A 678 -9.50 6.10 1.69
C LYS A 678 -10.44 6.53 0.57
N SER A 679 -11.74 6.55 0.86
CA SER A 679 -12.82 6.90 -0.09
C SER A 679 -12.79 8.34 -0.60
N TRP A 680 -11.86 9.15 -0.09
CA TRP A 680 -11.54 10.51 -0.52
C TRP A 680 -10.35 10.60 -1.51
N GLN A 681 -9.70 9.48 -1.86
CA GLN A 681 -8.60 9.47 -2.84
C GLN A 681 -9.09 10.01 -4.20
N PRO A 682 -8.50 11.09 -4.74
CA PRO A 682 -8.92 11.67 -6.01
C PRO A 682 -8.63 10.75 -7.20
N GLU A 683 -9.46 10.87 -8.25
CA GLU A 683 -9.27 10.16 -9.52
C GLU A 683 -7.86 10.39 -10.11
N PRO A 684 -7.28 9.46 -10.89
CA PRO A 684 -6.00 9.67 -11.56
C PRO A 684 -5.93 11.01 -12.30
N GLN A 685 -4.80 11.74 -12.17
CA GLN A 685 -4.63 13.04 -12.78
C GLN A 685 -4.88 13.00 -14.29
N GLN A 686 -5.73 13.91 -14.77
CA GLN A 686 -5.93 14.11 -16.21
C GLN A 686 -4.61 14.51 -16.89
N THR A 687 -4.35 13.94 -18.07
CA THR A 687 -3.22 14.37 -18.90
C THR A 687 -3.65 15.55 -19.76
N TYR A 688 -2.98 16.68 -19.63
CA TYR A 688 -3.26 17.90 -20.39
C TYR A 688 -2.15 18.21 -21.38
N ILE A 689 -2.51 18.75 -22.54
CA ILE A 689 -1.59 19.44 -23.44
C ILE A 689 -2.07 20.89 -23.62
N PHE A 690 -1.32 21.83 -23.07
CA PHE A 690 -1.56 23.26 -23.26
C PHE A 690 -0.80 23.75 -24.48
N THR A 691 -1.50 24.29 -25.47
CA THR A 691 -0.93 24.77 -26.75
C THR A 691 -0.96 26.29 -26.85
N ASN A 692 -0.14 26.85 -27.75
CA ASN A 692 0.01 28.30 -27.98
C ASN A 692 0.30 29.13 -26.72
N THR A 693 0.89 28.52 -25.69
CA THR A 693 1.11 29.18 -24.40
C THR A 693 2.30 30.16 -24.45
N ASN A 694 2.26 31.16 -23.58
CA ASN A 694 3.41 32.01 -23.25
C ASN A 694 3.94 31.60 -21.88
N ILE A 695 5.03 30.84 -21.86
CA ILE A 695 5.63 30.32 -20.62
C ILE A 695 6.51 31.41 -20.03
N ILE A 696 6.22 31.81 -18.79
CA ILE A 696 7.06 32.72 -18.03
C ILE A 696 8.13 31.89 -17.33
N ASP A 697 9.39 32.13 -17.69
CA ASP A 697 10.52 31.66 -16.92
C ASP A 697 10.72 32.59 -15.71
N PRO A 698 10.72 32.10 -14.46
CA PRO A 698 11.03 32.93 -13.29
C PRO A 698 12.54 33.14 -13.08
N VAL A 699 13.41 32.33 -13.70
CA VAL A 699 14.87 32.41 -13.54
C VAL A 699 15.45 33.55 -14.39
N THR A 700 14.89 33.76 -15.58
CA THR A 700 15.25 34.85 -16.49
C THR A 700 14.09 35.83 -16.68
N GLU A 701 14.27 36.92 -17.44
CA GLU A 701 13.17 37.83 -17.80
C GLU A 701 12.45 37.40 -19.10
N ASN A 702 12.65 36.15 -19.54
CA ASN A 702 12.19 35.68 -20.84
C ASN A 702 10.78 35.07 -20.81
N ILE A 703 10.08 35.22 -21.93
CA ILE A 703 8.79 34.58 -22.18
C ILE A 703 8.93 33.66 -23.39
N THR A 704 8.69 32.37 -23.20
CA THR A 704 8.74 31.37 -24.28
C THR A 704 7.35 31.25 -24.91
N SER A 705 7.14 32.01 -25.99
CA SER A 705 5.84 32.16 -26.67
C SER A 705 5.50 31.05 -27.66
N LYS A 706 4.20 30.80 -27.84
CA LYS A 706 3.60 29.87 -28.82
C LYS A 706 4.06 28.42 -28.69
N THR A 707 4.39 28.02 -27.47
CA THR A 707 4.93 26.70 -27.14
C THR A 707 3.79 25.76 -26.75
N ALA A 708 4.08 24.45 -26.72
CA ALA A 708 3.20 23.44 -26.15
C ALA A 708 3.83 22.82 -24.89
N VAL A 709 3.01 22.51 -23.89
CA VAL A 709 3.42 21.86 -22.64
C VAL A 709 2.51 20.66 -22.38
N LYS A 710 3.11 19.48 -22.18
CA LYS A 710 2.40 18.26 -21.73
C LYS A 710 2.53 18.12 -20.21
N LEU A 711 1.41 17.88 -19.56
CA LEU A 711 1.25 17.71 -18.11
C LEU A 711 0.67 16.31 -17.90
N SER A 712 1.35 15.43 -17.15
CA SER A 712 0.92 14.05 -16.96
C SER A 712 1.44 13.48 -15.63
N GLY A 713 0.64 12.68 -14.92
CA GLY A 713 1.02 12.10 -13.63
C GLY A 713 1.37 13.13 -12.55
N GLY A 714 0.84 14.35 -12.64
CA GLY A 714 1.19 15.47 -11.76
C GLY A 714 2.54 16.13 -12.06
N LEU A 715 3.26 15.71 -13.11
CA LEU A 715 4.55 16.25 -13.53
C LEU A 715 4.49 16.94 -14.90
N ILE A 716 5.36 17.93 -15.09
CA ILE A 716 5.61 18.53 -16.40
C ILE A 716 6.38 17.49 -17.22
N SER A 717 5.74 16.95 -18.25
CA SER A 717 6.29 15.84 -19.04
C SER A 717 7.22 16.32 -20.15
N SER A 718 6.81 17.34 -20.91
CA SER A 718 7.59 17.89 -22.02
C SER A 718 7.18 19.31 -22.37
N ILE A 719 8.14 20.11 -22.85
CA ILE A 719 7.93 21.46 -23.38
C ILE A 719 8.58 21.50 -24.77
N GLY A 720 7.87 22.00 -25.79
CA GLY A 720 8.40 22.03 -27.17
C GLY A 720 7.43 22.62 -28.19
N ALA A 721 7.72 22.46 -29.49
CA ALA A 721 6.77 22.86 -30.51
C ALA A 721 5.51 21.97 -30.47
N ALA A 722 4.35 22.50 -30.86
CA ALA A 722 3.09 21.75 -30.81
C ALA A 722 3.03 20.49 -31.69
N ALA A 723 3.97 20.35 -32.64
CA ALA A 723 4.16 19.15 -33.46
C ALA A 723 5.13 18.11 -32.85
N GLU A 724 5.93 18.51 -31.87
CA GLU A 724 6.92 17.68 -31.17
C GLU A 724 6.35 17.11 -29.85
N VAL A 725 5.41 17.83 -29.24
CA VAL A 725 4.64 17.38 -28.06
C VAL A 725 3.56 16.39 -28.53
N GLY A 726 3.94 15.11 -28.55
CA GLY A 726 3.17 14.01 -29.13
C GLY A 726 1.87 13.64 -28.40
N ASP A 727 0.97 13.04 -29.15
CA ASP A 727 -0.37 12.61 -28.73
C ASP A 727 -0.47 11.08 -28.79
N THR A 728 -0.20 10.42 -27.68
CA THR A 728 -0.08 8.94 -27.59
C THR A 728 -1.06 8.31 -26.61
N ASP A 729 -1.66 9.10 -25.73
CA ASP A 729 -2.32 8.59 -24.52
C ASP A 729 -3.84 8.85 -24.62
N PRO A 730 -4.68 7.81 -24.70
CA PRO A 730 -6.13 7.96 -24.75
C PRO A 730 -6.66 8.78 -23.56
N GLY A 731 -7.50 9.78 -23.84
CA GLY A 731 -8.07 10.67 -22.81
C GLY A 731 -7.29 11.98 -22.60
N THR A 732 -6.21 12.24 -23.34
CA THR A 732 -5.48 13.52 -23.26
C THR A 732 -6.36 14.73 -23.61
N ILE A 733 -6.39 15.74 -22.73
CA ILE A 733 -7.18 16.97 -22.88
C ILE A 733 -6.30 18.09 -23.47
N ARG A 734 -6.61 18.54 -24.69
CA ARG A 734 -5.93 19.68 -25.34
C ARG A 734 -6.65 20.99 -25.04
N ILE A 735 -5.92 21.98 -24.51
CA ILE A 735 -6.44 23.34 -24.25
C ILE A 735 -5.58 24.37 -25.01
N ASP A 736 -6.23 25.31 -25.69
CA ASP A 736 -5.55 26.41 -26.39
C ASP A 736 -5.38 27.63 -25.46
N LEU A 737 -4.14 27.93 -25.08
CA LEU A 737 -3.76 29.06 -24.23
C LEU A 737 -3.38 30.30 -25.05
N ASN A 738 -3.87 30.44 -26.29
CA ASN A 738 -3.56 31.58 -27.14
C ASN A 738 -3.81 32.94 -26.43
N GLY A 739 -2.77 33.78 -26.40
CA GLY A 739 -2.76 35.07 -25.72
C GLY A 739 -2.96 34.96 -24.20
N LYS A 740 -2.58 33.84 -23.57
CA LYS A 740 -2.48 33.65 -22.11
C LYS A 740 -1.05 33.36 -21.72
N PHE A 741 -0.75 33.54 -20.44
CA PHE A 741 0.55 33.26 -19.86
C PHE A 741 0.43 32.15 -18.82
N ILE A 742 1.46 31.32 -18.69
CA ILE A 742 1.60 30.38 -17.58
C ILE A 742 2.80 30.75 -16.71
N CYS A 743 2.57 30.74 -15.41
CA CYS A 743 3.52 31.06 -14.36
C CYS A 743 3.64 29.83 -13.44
N PRO A 744 4.80 29.55 -12.81
CA PRO A 744 4.85 28.59 -11.72
C PRO A 744 3.86 28.96 -10.61
N GLY A 745 3.38 27.95 -9.88
CA GLY A 745 2.54 28.12 -8.69
C GLY A 745 3.21 29.02 -7.65
N LEU A 746 2.45 29.96 -7.09
CA LEU A 746 2.99 30.94 -6.15
C LEU A 746 3.23 30.29 -4.78
N ILE A 747 4.29 30.74 -4.11
CA ILE A 747 4.74 30.24 -2.81
C ILE A 747 4.78 31.36 -1.79
N ASP A 748 3.96 31.25 -0.74
CA ASP A 748 3.95 32.17 0.42
C ASP A 748 4.76 31.56 1.57
N CYS A 749 5.90 32.17 1.91
CA CYS A 749 6.79 31.69 2.95
C CYS A 749 6.39 32.10 4.38
N HIS A 750 5.34 32.89 4.59
CA HIS A 750 4.93 33.23 5.95
C HIS A 750 3.42 33.35 6.06
N VAL A 751 2.77 32.24 6.41
CA VAL A 751 1.35 32.22 6.75
C VAL A 751 1.11 31.71 8.17
N HIS A 752 -0.05 32.04 8.72
CA HIS A 752 -0.61 31.42 9.92
C HIS A 752 -2.02 30.93 9.61
N ILE A 753 -2.13 29.70 9.12
CA ILE A 753 -3.39 29.08 8.69
C ILE A 753 -4.36 28.95 9.87
N ALA A 754 -3.84 28.66 11.07
CA ALA A 754 -4.63 28.60 12.30
C ALA A 754 -5.18 29.95 12.78
N ALA A 755 -4.70 31.08 12.26
CA ALA A 755 -5.25 32.41 12.53
C ALA A 755 -6.47 32.67 11.63
N VAL A 756 -7.53 31.88 11.81
CA VAL A 756 -8.69 31.82 10.91
C VAL A 756 -9.63 33.04 11.01
N PRO A 757 -10.36 33.38 9.93
CA PRO A 757 -11.41 34.40 9.96
C PRO A 757 -12.56 34.13 10.95
N GLY A 758 -13.33 35.18 11.23
CA GLY A 758 -14.57 35.12 12.03
C GLY A 758 -14.45 35.72 13.44
N SER A 759 -13.47 36.57 13.68
CA SER A 759 -13.28 37.38 14.90
C SER A 759 -13.02 38.83 14.50
N ALA A 760 -13.61 39.80 15.21
CA ALA A 760 -13.48 41.23 14.92
C ALA A 760 -12.20 41.84 15.50
N THR A 761 -11.63 41.21 16.53
CA THR A 761 -10.40 41.67 17.19
C THR A 761 -9.36 40.55 17.31
N LEU A 762 -8.07 40.94 17.42
CA LEU A 762 -6.97 40.03 17.71
C LEU A 762 -7.20 39.23 18.99
N ARG A 763 -7.88 39.82 19.98
CA ARG A 763 -8.20 39.15 21.25
C ARG A 763 -9.20 38.01 21.03
N GLU A 764 -10.34 38.28 20.39
CA GLU A 764 -11.34 37.26 20.08
C GLU A 764 -10.77 36.09 19.27
N MET A 765 -9.82 36.36 18.37
CA MET A 765 -9.14 35.31 17.61
C MET A 765 -8.16 34.49 18.46
N LYS A 766 -7.48 35.11 19.43
CA LYS A 766 -6.61 34.40 20.39
C LYS A 766 -7.39 33.58 21.42
N ASP A 767 -8.58 34.04 21.78
CA ASP A 767 -9.50 33.38 22.72
C ASP A 767 -10.35 32.27 22.02
N LEU A 768 -10.15 32.03 20.72
CA LEU A 768 -10.84 31.01 19.93
C LEU A 768 -10.34 29.59 20.29
N SER A 769 -11.28 28.63 20.39
CA SER A 769 -10.94 27.21 20.59
C SER A 769 -10.17 26.63 19.41
N ASP A 770 -9.11 25.85 19.68
CA ASP A 770 -8.29 25.19 18.67
C ASP A 770 -9.12 24.29 17.73
N ASN A 771 -10.15 23.61 18.23
CA ASN A 771 -11.06 22.80 17.40
C ASN A 771 -11.86 23.67 16.41
N VAL A 772 -12.27 24.88 16.82
CA VAL A 772 -12.99 25.83 15.95
C VAL A 772 -12.03 26.48 14.96
N SER A 773 -10.76 26.67 15.33
CA SER A 773 -9.71 27.03 14.37
C SER A 773 -9.57 25.92 13.33
N LEU A 774 -9.25 24.69 13.74
CA LEU A 774 -8.98 23.55 12.87
C LEU A 774 -10.08 23.33 11.81
N LEU A 775 -11.36 23.37 12.21
CA LEU A 775 -12.49 23.22 11.28
C LEU A 775 -12.70 24.40 10.31
N ARG A 776 -12.06 25.56 10.54
CA ARG A 776 -12.08 26.73 9.65
C ARG A 776 -10.83 26.85 8.77
N GLN A 777 -9.73 26.18 9.12
CA GLN A 777 -8.47 26.18 8.35
C GLN A 777 -8.65 25.78 6.86
N PRO A 778 -9.53 24.82 6.49
CA PRO A 778 -9.81 24.50 5.08
C PRO A 778 -10.27 25.70 4.23
N SER A 779 -11.07 26.62 4.82
CA SER A 779 -11.54 27.82 4.12
C SER A 779 -10.40 28.79 3.81
N VAL A 780 -9.42 28.90 4.72
CA VAL A 780 -8.20 29.68 4.50
C VAL A 780 -7.39 29.08 3.35
N CYS A 781 -7.20 27.76 3.37
CA CYS A 781 -6.46 27.00 2.35
C CYS A 781 -7.06 27.16 0.93
N GLN A 782 -8.38 26.98 0.78
CA GLN A 782 -9.06 27.22 -0.49
C GLN A 782 -8.91 28.68 -0.95
N SER A 783 -8.95 29.65 -0.02
CA SER A 783 -8.79 31.06 -0.37
C SER A 783 -7.41 31.38 -0.95
N MET A 784 -6.36 30.66 -0.53
CA MET A 784 -4.99 30.79 -1.03
C MET A 784 -4.86 30.23 -2.45
N LEU A 785 -5.44 29.05 -2.73
CA LEU A 785 -5.52 28.49 -4.09
C LEU A 785 -6.24 29.43 -5.06
N ASN A 786 -7.32 30.07 -4.63
CA ASN A 786 -8.09 31.03 -5.43
C ASN A 786 -7.29 32.29 -5.82
N ARG A 787 -6.15 32.53 -5.18
CA ARG A 787 -5.18 33.62 -5.43
C ARG A 787 -3.89 33.16 -6.11
N GLY A 788 -3.80 31.90 -6.54
CA GLY A 788 -2.65 31.33 -7.25
C GLY A 788 -1.56 30.71 -6.37
N PHE A 789 -1.73 30.67 -5.05
CA PHE A 789 -0.75 30.06 -4.14
C PHE A 789 -0.95 28.54 -4.10
N THR A 790 -0.02 27.78 -4.67
CA THR A 790 -0.06 26.31 -4.72
C THR A 790 0.75 25.67 -3.59
N THR A 791 1.67 26.41 -2.96
CA THR A 791 2.48 25.98 -1.82
C THR A 791 2.54 27.10 -0.79
N VAL A 792 2.48 26.78 0.51
CA VAL A 792 2.67 27.77 1.59
C VAL A 792 3.49 27.18 2.74
N ARG A 793 4.22 28.05 3.44
CA ARG A 793 4.98 27.71 4.63
C ARG A 793 4.30 28.30 5.87
N ASP A 794 3.64 27.43 6.64
CA ASP A 794 2.98 27.82 7.89
C ASP A 794 4.02 28.01 9.00
N CYS A 795 4.05 29.23 9.53
CA CYS A 795 5.04 29.69 10.49
C CYS A 795 4.59 29.48 11.96
N GLY A 796 3.58 28.64 12.19
CA GLY A 796 3.09 28.22 13.49
C GLY A 796 1.56 28.10 13.51
N GLY A 797 1.04 26.93 13.88
CA GLY A 797 -0.38 26.65 14.08
C GLY A 797 -0.96 25.55 13.17
N ALA A 798 -0.45 25.37 11.95
CA ALA A 798 -0.86 24.23 11.13
C ALA A 798 -0.17 22.93 11.64
N GLY A 799 -0.98 21.95 12.03
CA GLY A 799 -0.51 20.63 12.46
C GLY A 799 -0.47 19.61 11.33
N LEU A 800 0.20 18.48 11.59
CA LEU A 800 0.35 17.37 10.64
C LEU A 800 -0.98 16.89 10.04
N ALA A 801 -2.04 16.80 10.85
CA ALA A 801 -3.37 16.38 10.39
C ALA A 801 -3.93 17.23 9.23
N LEU A 802 -3.68 18.55 9.19
CA LEU A 802 -4.11 19.36 8.05
C LEU A 802 -3.25 19.11 6.80
N LYS A 803 -1.93 18.94 7.01
CA LYS A 803 -0.97 18.65 5.94
C LYS A 803 -1.28 17.32 5.27
N GLU A 804 -1.52 16.28 6.05
CA GLU A 804 -1.95 14.95 5.58
C GLU A 804 -3.28 15.05 4.82
N SER A 805 -4.31 15.69 5.39
CA SER A 805 -5.61 15.87 4.72
C SER A 805 -5.51 16.59 3.36
N ILE A 806 -4.57 17.52 3.19
CA ILE A 806 -4.34 18.21 1.90
C ILE A 806 -3.47 17.37 0.95
N GLN A 807 -2.53 16.57 1.46
CA GLN A 807 -1.72 15.65 0.67
C GLN A 807 -2.55 14.47 0.13
N GLU A 808 -3.54 14.00 0.90
CA GLU A 808 -4.45 12.91 0.52
C GLU A 808 -5.66 13.35 -0.31
N GLY A 809 -5.88 14.66 -0.49
CA GLY A 809 -7.01 15.19 -1.26
C GLY A 809 -8.33 15.31 -0.48
N VAL A 810 -8.37 15.01 0.82
CA VAL A 810 -9.55 15.21 1.70
C VAL A 810 -10.02 16.67 1.66
N ILE A 811 -9.05 17.60 1.69
CA ILE A 811 -9.29 19.04 1.71
C ILE A 811 -8.47 19.69 0.58
N PRO A 812 -9.08 20.52 -0.27
CA PRO A 812 -8.34 21.30 -1.26
C PRO A 812 -7.49 22.36 -0.56
N GLY A 813 -6.19 22.36 -0.83
CA GLY A 813 -5.28 23.34 -0.26
C GLY A 813 -3.91 23.38 -0.93
N PRO A 814 -3.14 24.45 -0.70
CA PRO A 814 -1.74 24.52 -1.10
C PRO A 814 -0.92 23.42 -0.40
N ARG A 815 0.17 22.97 -1.01
CA ARG A 815 1.15 22.10 -0.37
C ARG A 815 1.68 22.79 0.89
N LEU A 816 1.59 22.13 2.04
CA LEU A 816 1.96 22.72 3.32
C LEU A 816 3.37 22.29 3.74
N PHE A 817 4.21 23.28 4.06
CA PHE A 817 5.40 23.12 4.88
C PHE A 817 5.12 23.73 6.25
N ILE A 818 5.16 22.94 7.33
CA ILE A 818 4.67 23.37 8.64
C ILE A 818 5.81 23.49 9.66
N ALA A 819 5.74 24.51 10.53
CA ALA A 819 6.59 24.64 11.70
C ALA A 819 6.05 23.91 12.94
N GLY A 820 4.86 23.31 12.85
CA GLY A 820 4.09 22.89 14.01
C GLY A 820 3.74 24.11 14.87
N HIS A 821 4.45 24.30 15.97
CA HIS A 821 4.32 25.46 16.85
C HIS A 821 5.61 26.29 16.90
N ALA A 822 5.46 27.61 16.81
CA ALA A 822 6.60 28.52 16.98
C ALA A 822 7.11 28.47 18.43
N LEU A 823 8.38 28.11 18.62
CA LEU A 823 9.00 28.05 19.94
C LEU A 823 9.23 29.47 20.48
N SER A 824 8.76 29.75 21.70
CA SER A 824 8.86 31.05 22.35
C SER A 824 9.32 30.91 23.80
N GLN A 825 10.14 31.85 24.26
CA GLN A 825 10.43 31.95 25.68
C GLN A 825 9.20 32.38 26.50
N THR A 826 9.25 32.18 27.82
CA THR A 826 8.26 32.78 28.74
C THR A 826 8.29 34.30 28.65
N GLY A 827 7.11 34.91 28.55
CA GLY A 827 6.91 36.35 28.33
C GLY A 827 7.24 36.84 26.91
N GLY A 828 7.68 35.95 26.02
CA GLY A 828 8.08 36.24 24.65
C GLY A 828 6.91 36.37 23.67
N HIS A 829 7.19 36.49 22.37
CA HIS A 829 6.19 36.84 21.36
C HIS A 829 5.06 35.80 21.22
N GLY A 830 5.37 34.51 21.40
CA GLY A 830 4.39 33.42 21.40
C GLY A 830 3.58 33.29 22.69
N ASP A 831 3.94 34.03 23.75
CA ASP A 831 3.25 33.96 25.04
C ASP A 831 1.98 34.82 25.04
N ARG A 832 0.82 34.16 24.96
CA ARG A 832 -0.48 34.83 24.92
C ARG A 832 -1.02 35.20 26.32
N ARG A 833 -0.35 34.75 27.40
CA ARG A 833 -0.78 35.00 28.78
C ARG A 833 -0.79 36.49 29.12
N GLN A 834 -1.76 36.90 29.93
CA GLN A 834 -1.87 38.29 30.36
C GLN A 834 -1.02 38.55 31.62
N PRO A 835 -0.61 39.80 31.92
CA PRO A 835 0.24 40.12 33.09
C PRO A 835 -0.30 39.72 34.47
N HIS A 836 -1.57 39.33 34.57
CA HIS A 836 -2.21 38.85 35.80
C HIS A 836 -2.54 37.36 35.78
N ASP A 837 -2.23 36.64 34.70
CA ASP A 837 -2.35 35.19 34.65
C ASP A 837 -1.24 34.56 35.52
N ARG A 838 -1.66 33.86 36.58
CA ARG A 838 -0.76 33.19 37.54
C ARG A 838 -0.67 31.68 37.33
N ASN A 839 -1.22 31.16 36.23
CA ASN A 839 -1.11 29.75 35.92
C ASN A 839 0.36 29.36 35.75
N LYS A 840 0.80 28.40 36.58
CA LYS A 840 2.14 27.80 36.48
C LYS A 840 2.19 26.94 35.23
N CYS A 841 2.52 27.57 34.11
CA CYS A 841 2.79 26.93 32.83
C CYS A 841 3.79 25.78 33.03
N CYS A 842 3.39 24.57 32.65
CA CYS A 842 4.30 23.45 32.51
C CYS A 842 5.16 23.65 31.25
N ALA A 843 6.39 23.13 31.28
CA ALA A 843 7.29 23.18 30.13
C ALA A 843 6.61 22.62 28.86
N GLY A 844 6.69 23.35 27.76
CA GLY A 844 6.14 22.94 26.47
C GLY A 844 4.63 23.13 26.29
N HIS A 845 3.98 23.95 27.11
CA HIS A 845 2.58 24.35 26.92
C HIS A 845 2.39 25.02 25.55
N VAL A 846 1.42 24.51 24.79
CA VAL A 846 0.95 25.06 23.51
C VAL A 846 -0.16 26.07 23.77
N ASN A 847 -0.14 27.19 23.04
CA ASN A 847 -1.18 28.22 23.10
C ASN A 847 -1.44 28.81 21.70
N GLY A 848 -2.28 28.12 20.93
CA GLY A 848 -2.46 28.36 19.49
C GLY A 848 -1.14 28.21 18.73
N ILE A 849 -0.73 29.25 18.00
CA ILE A 849 0.45 29.21 17.09
C ILE A 849 1.81 28.99 17.76
N GLY A 850 1.91 29.07 19.08
CA GLY A 850 3.18 29.08 19.81
C GLY A 850 3.27 28.06 20.94
N ARG A 851 4.49 27.60 21.24
CA ARG A 851 4.81 26.73 22.37
C ARG A 851 5.82 27.39 23.30
N ILE A 852 5.54 27.41 24.60
CA ILE A 852 6.38 28.05 25.61
C ILE A 852 7.44 27.08 26.13
N VAL A 853 8.71 27.46 25.95
CA VAL A 853 9.90 26.67 26.32
C VAL A 853 10.95 27.57 26.98
N GLY A 854 11.79 27.03 27.85
CA GLY A 854 12.89 27.80 28.45
C GLY A 854 13.98 26.90 29.03
N GLY A 855 15.23 27.32 28.86
CA GLY A 855 16.42 26.52 29.11
C GLY A 855 16.77 25.61 27.93
N VAL A 856 18.08 25.38 27.75
CA VAL A 856 18.67 24.53 26.70
C VAL A 856 18.01 23.15 26.62
N GLU A 857 17.75 22.49 27.76
CA GLU A 857 17.13 21.17 27.81
C GLU A 857 15.73 21.16 27.18
N GLN A 858 14.89 22.15 27.50
CA GLN A 858 13.55 22.26 26.92
C GLN A 858 13.62 22.62 25.43
N CYS A 859 14.56 23.48 25.05
CA CYS A 859 14.79 23.84 23.65
C CYS A 859 15.17 22.60 22.82
N LEU A 860 16.08 21.75 23.31
CA LEU A 860 16.40 20.45 22.70
C LEU A 860 15.17 19.53 22.63
N LYS A 861 14.44 19.39 23.75
CA LYS A 861 13.29 18.49 23.85
C LYS A 861 12.17 18.88 22.87
N TYR A 862 11.73 20.14 22.91
CA TYR A 862 10.55 20.55 22.14
C TYR A 862 10.85 20.81 20.67
N ALA A 863 12.08 21.19 20.30
CA ALA A 863 12.48 21.13 18.89
C ALA A 863 12.39 19.68 18.35
N ARG A 864 12.77 18.66 19.15
CA ARG A 864 12.59 17.25 18.77
C ARG A 864 11.12 16.84 18.71
N GLU A 865 10.28 17.34 19.61
CA GLU A 865 8.83 17.09 19.55
C GLU A 865 8.19 17.71 18.30
N GLU A 866 8.50 18.95 17.91
CA GLU A 866 7.95 19.53 16.68
C GLU A 866 8.37 18.73 15.43
N ILE A 867 9.64 18.28 15.34
CA ILE A 867 10.10 17.38 14.27
C ILE A 867 9.34 16.04 14.31
N ARG A 868 9.20 15.42 15.50
CA ARG A 868 8.42 14.18 15.68
C ARG A 868 6.93 14.36 15.33
N GLN A 869 6.41 15.56 15.48
CA GLN A 869 5.04 15.95 15.11
C GLN A 869 4.92 16.40 13.64
N GLY A 870 5.91 16.10 12.79
CA GLY A 870 5.83 16.28 11.34
C GLY A 870 6.24 17.66 10.81
N SER A 871 6.92 18.48 11.63
CA SER A 871 7.39 19.79 11.22
C SER A 871 8.54 19.71 10.22
N ASP A 872 8.40 20.41 9.09
CA ASP A 872 9.39 20.46 8.01
C ASP A 872 10.58 21.35 8.36
N PHE A 873 10.39 22.33 9.25
CA PHE A 873 11.39 23.27 9.75
C PHE A 873 11.00 23.73 11.16
N ILE A 874 11.90 24.43 11.87
CA ILE A 874 11.56 25.00 13.19
C ILE A 874 11.45 26.53 13.10
N LYS A 875 10.36 27.09 13.63
CA LYS A 875 10.20 28.53 13.86
C LYS A 875 10.51 28.87 15.32
N ILE A 876 11.27 29.94 15.54
CA ILE A 876 11.51 30.54 16.87
C ILE A 876 11.06 32.00 16.93
N MET A 877 10.76 32.46 18.15
CA MET A 877 10.58 33.86 18.48
C MET A 877 11.89 34.42 19.07
N GLY A 878 12.79 34.93 18.21
CA GLY A 878 14.09 35.47 18.62
C GLY A 878 14.07 36.96 19.00
N GLY A 879 12.94 37.63 18.84
CA GLY A 879 12.74 39.02 19.25
C GLY A 879 11.29 39.31 19.63
N GLY A 880 11.04 40.48 20.21
CA GLY A 880 9.70 40.92 20.58
C GLY A 880 8.88 41.44 19.40
N GLY A 881 7.57 41.21 19.45
CA GLY A 881 6.69 41.43 18.29
C GLY A 881 5.50 42.35 18.51
N VAL A 882 4.69 42.53 17.46
CA VAL A 882 3.54 43.47 17.45
C VAL A 882 2.34 42.91 18.20
N ALA A 883 1.96 41.66 17.91
CA ALA A 883 0.69 41.05 18.31
C ALA A 883 0.63 40.55 19.78
N SER A 884 1.64 40.80 20.60
CA SER A 884 1.81 40.26 21.97
C SER A 884 1.75 41.37 23.05
N PRO A 885 1.31 41.04 24.29
CA PRO A 885 1.03 42.05 25.31
C PRO A 885 2.25 42.43 26.19
N SER A 886 3.23 41.54 26.34
CA SER A 886 4.27 41.62 27.39
C SER A 886 5.65 42.10 26.92
N ASP A 887 5.90 42.03 25.62
CA ASP A 887 7.19 42.33 24.99
C ASP A 887 7.16 43.61 24.14
N GLN A 888 8.35 44.12 23.84
CA GLN A 888 8.56 45.31 23.02
C GLN A 888 9.38 44.95 21.77
N ILE A 889 9.21 45.70 20.66
CA ILE A 889 9.88 45.42 19.37
C ILE A 889 11.41 45.30 19.50
N HIS A 890 12.01 46.03 20.44
CA HIS A 890 13.45 46.02 20.70
C HIS A 890 13.93 44.95 21.70
N HIS A 891 13.04 44.10 22.22
CA HIS A 891 13.44 42.97 23.07
C HIS A 891 14.11 41.89 22.21
N VAL A 892 15.28 41.43 22.66
CA VAL A 892 15.92 40.20 22.19
C VAL A 892 15.35 39.03 22.98
N GLN A 893 15.09 37.88 22.33
CA GLN A 893 14.50 36.70 22.95
C GLN A 893 15.31 35.43 22.66
N PHE A 894 15.33 34.52 23.64
CA PHE A 894 16.27 33.40 23.80
C PHE A 894 17.74 33.80 24.01
N SER A 895 18.46 32.97 24.79
CA SER A 895 19.92 33.04 24.89
C SER A 895 20.59 32.41 23.66
N ASP A 896 21.87 32.71 23.47
CA ASP A 896 22.69 32.13 22.41
C ASP A 896 22.68 30.59 22.48
N GLU A 897 22.79 30.03 23.68
CA GLU A 897 22.77 28.58 23.92
C GLU A 897 21.41 27.95 23.61
N GLU A 898 20.31 28.65 23.89
CA GLU A 898 18.95 28.19 23.57
C GLU A 898 18.71 28.17 22.06
N ILE A 899 19.06 29.24 21.34
CA ILE A 899 18.97 29.28 19.87
C ILE A 899 19.88 28.19 19.28
N LYS A 900 21.11 28.06 19.80
CA LYS A 900 22.07 27.05 19.33
C LYS A 900 21.58 25.62 19.53
N ALA A 901 20.89 25.35 20.63
CA ALA A 901 20.27 24.06 20.91
C ALA A 901 19.19 23.72 19.87
N ILE A 902 18.31 24.68 19.55
CA ILE A 902 17.24 24.49 18.53
C ILE A 902 17.85 24.27 17.15
N VAL A 903 18.85 25.08 16.76
CA VAL A 903 19.60 24.93 15.50
C VAL A 903 20.30 23.57 15.42
N THR A 904 20.85 23.07 16.52
CA THR A 904 21.48 21.74 16.58
C THR A 904 20.47 20.63 16.30
N VAL A 905 19.25 20.71 16.84
CA VAL A 905 18.19 19.73 16.55
C VAL A 905 17.77 19.79 15.08
N ALA A 906 17.51 20.99 14.55
CA ALA A 906 17.12 21.16 13.16
C ALA A 906 18.18 20.61 12.18
N ASN A 907 19.46 20.91 12.42
CA ASN A 907 20.57 20.40 11.60
C ASN A 907 20.69 18.87 11.70
N ASN A 908 20.56 18.28 12.89
CA ASN A 908 20.60 16.82 13.07
C ASN A 908 19.40 16.12 12.40
N ALA A 909 18.26 16.80 12.26
CA ALA A 909 17.10 16.35 11.50
C ALA A 909 17.18 16.67 9.99
N GLY A 910 18.30 17.25 9.50
CA GLY A 910 18.48 17.61 8.10
C GLY A 910 17.69 18.83 7.63
N THR A 911 17.09 19.61 8.54
CA THR A 911 16.30 20.82 8.23
C THR A 911 16.99 22.10 8.75
N TYR A 912 16.23 23.18 8.96
CA TYR A 912 16.70 24.52 9.28
C TYR A 912 15.79 25.23 10.30
N VAL A 913 16.28 26.36 10.82
CA VAL A 913 15.54 27.23 11.75
C VAL A 913 15.24 28.58 11.10
N THR A 914 14.08 29.14 11.42
CA THR A 914 13.69 30.52 11.08
C THR A 914 13.36 31.30 12.34
N SER A 915 13.59 32.62 12.33
CA SER A 915 13.41 33.47 13.51
C SER A 915 12.55 34.70 13.24
N HIS A 916 11.53 34.92 14.06
CA HIS A 916 10.79 36.19 14.16
C HIS A 916 11.67 37.22 14.87
N VAL A 917 12.13 38.24 14.13
CA VAL A 917 12.96 39.34 14.65
C VAL A 917 12.74 40.63 13.86
N TYR A 918 12.86 41.78 14.53
CA TYR A 918 12.79 43.09 13.87
C TYR A 918 14.14 43.82 13.85
N THR A 919 14.90 43.80 14.95
CA THR A 919 16.08 44.66 15.15
C THR A 919 17.37 44.06 14.61
N PRO A 920 18.35 44.89 14.20
CA PRO A 920 19.69 44.45 13.80
C PRO A 920 20.35 43.52 14.84
N GLN A 921 20.25 43.85 16.14
CA GLN A 921 20.81 43.05 17.22
C GLN A 921 20.24 41.62 17.26
N ALA A 922 18.93 41.47 17.19
CA ALA A 922 18.28 40.15 17.25
C ALA A 922 18.53 39.35 15.95
N ILE A 923 18.58 40.01 14.80
CA ILE A 923 18.95 39.38 13.52
C ILE A 923 20.39 38.86 13.58
N GLN A 924 21.36 39.68 14.03
CA GLN A 924 22.76 39.30 14.15
C GLN A 924 22.97 38.12 15.12
N GLN A 925 22.23 38.10 16.24
CA GLN A 925 22.24 36.97 17.19
C GLN A 925 21.69 35.68 16.54
N ALA A 926 20.55 35.75 15.84
CA ALA A 926 19.99 34.59 15.16
C ALA A 926 20.96 34.02 14.11
N ILE A 927 21.59 34.88 13.31
CA ILE A 927 22.60 34.50 12.31
C ILE A 927 23.80 33.82 12.97
N SER A 928 24.34 34.39 14.05
CA SER A 928 25.56 33.86 14.70
C SER A 928 25.38 32.43 15.26
N GLN A 929 24.16 32.08 15.67
CA GLN A 929 23.85 30.74 16.16
C GLN A 929 23.51 29.73 15.05
N GLY A 930 23.22 30.21 13.84
CA GLY A 930 23.04 29.40 12.62
C GLY A 930 21.61 29.33 12.07
N VAL A 931 20.73 30.26 12.45
CA VAL A 931 19.40 30.43 11.84
C VAL A 931 19.54 30.75 10.34
N LYS A 932 18.64 30.22 9.50
CA LYS A 932 18.72 30.33 8.03
C LYS A 932 17.61 31.16 7.39
N GLY A 933 16.50 31.40 8.09
CA GLY A 933 15.48 32.35 7.67
C GLY A 933 15.24 33.43 8.72
N ILE A 934 15.14 34.68 8.27
CA ILE A 934 14.74 35.83 9.08
C ILE A 934 13.36 36.27 8.61
N GLU A 935 12.43 36.32 9.55
CA GLU A 935 11.06 36.73 9.28
C GLU A 935 10.89 38.21 9.66
N HIS A 936 10.10 38.95 8.87
CA HIS A 936 9.79 40.37 9.02
C HIS A 936 10.98 41.31 8.77
N GLY A 937 11.91 41.43 9.73
CA GLY A 937 13.13 42.23 9.59
C GLY A 937 12.94 43.74 9.40
N ASN A 938 11.79 44.34 9.76
CA ASN A 938 11.44 45.72 9.38
C ASN A 938 12.40 46.82 9.86
N LEU A 939 13.32 46.55 10.80
CA LEU A 939 14.31 47.52 11.29
C LEU A 939 15.74 47.18 10.84
N LEU A 940 15.90 46.33 9.81
CA LEU A 940 17.17 45.96 9.21
C LEU A 940 18.03 47.19 8.84
N ASP A 941 19.32 47.13 9.14
CA ASP A 941 20.32 48.10 8.70
C ASP A 941 21.25 47.52 7.61
N GLU A 942 22.03 48.39 6.96
CA GLU A 942 22.90 48.01 5.84
C GLU A 942 24.00 47.00 6.25
N ALA A 943 24.52 47.11 7.48
CA ALA A 943 25.54 46.19 7.98
C ALA A 943 24.98 44.78 8.18
N THR A 944 23.77 44.69 8.72
CA THR A 944 23.06 43.42 8.94
C THR A 944 22.58 42.82 7.62
N ALA A 945 22.15 43.64 6.65
CA ALA A 945 21.80 43.16 5.31
C ALA A 945 23.00 42.51 4.60
N LYS A 946 24.20 43.09 4.71
CA LYS A 946 25.44 42.48 4.22
C LYS A 946 25.75 41.17 4.93
N LEU A 947 25.65 41.14 6.26
CA LEU A 947 25.85 39.91 7.06
C LEU A 947 24.89 38.78 6.66
N MET A 948 23.62 39.11 6.37
CA MET A 948 22.64 38.14 5.86
C MET A 948 23.08 37.55 4.52
N LYS A 949 23.54 38.38 3.58
CA LYS A 949 24.05 37.90 2.29
C LYS A 949 25.29 37.03 2.45
N GLU A 950 26.26 37.46 3.24
CA GLU A 950 27.50 36.72 3.52
C GLU A 950 27.22 35.32 4.12
N ASN A 951 26.21 35.19 4.98
CA ASN A 951 25.85 33.93 5.63
C ASN A 951 24.80 33.10 4.86
N SER A 952 24.38 33.56 3.68
CA SER A 952 23.29 32.98 2.87
C SER A 952 22.01 32.77 3.69
N VAL A 953 21.59 33.82 4.40
CA VAL A 953 20.40 33.84 5.24
C VAL A 953 19.29 34.59 4.49
N ILE A 954 18.14 33.93 4.37
CA ILE A 954 17.00 34.39 3.56
C ILE A 954 16.10 35.31 4.39
N LEU A 955 15.64 36.41 3.80
CA LEU A 955 14.68 37.34 4.41
C LEU A 955 13.26 37.03 3.90
N THR A 956 12.27 37.02 4.79
CA THR A 956 10.85 36.94 4.45
C THR A 956 10.12 38.16 5.02
N PRO A 957 10.04 39.29 4.28
CA PRO A 957 9.23 40.44 4.65
C PRO A 957 7.74 40.10 4.60
N THR A 958 6.93 40.82 5.38
CA THR A 958 5.49 40.56 5.53
C THR A 958 4.71 41.89 5.58
N LEU A 959 4.96 42.77 4.62
CA LEU A 959 4.59 44.19 4.72
C LEU A 959 3.07 44.43 4.77
N VAL A 960 2.32 43.59 4.06
CA VAL A 960 0.87 43.61 3.94
C VAL A 960 0.15 43.43 5.27
N THR A 961 0.69 42.69 6.23
CA THR A 961 0.03 42.53 7.53
C THR A 961 -0.05 43.87 8.27
N TYR A 962 1.07 44.61 8.33
CA TYR A 962 1.11 45.89 9.02
C TYR A 962 0.27 46.95 8.32
N ALA A 963 0.32 46.97 6.98
CA ALA A 963 -0.45 47.90 6.15
C ALA A 963 -1.96 47.64 6.26
N THR A 964 -2.39 46.38 6.30
CA THR A 964 -3.81 46.02 6.44
C THR A 964 -4.29 46.27 7.88
N MET A 965 -3.47 46.02 8.91
CA MET A 965 -3.83 46.30 10.32
C MET A 965 -3.97 47.80 10.65
N ASP A 966 -3.30 48.70 9.92
CA ASP A 966 -3.46 50.16 10.10
C ASP A 966 -4.53 50.77 9.17
N SER A 967 -5.19 49.96 8.33
CA SER A 967 -6.22 50.45 7.39
C SER A 967 -7.48 50.97 8.11
N PRO A 968 -8.27 51.87 7.50
CA PRO A 968 -9.47 52.42 8.13
C PRO A 968 -10.47 51.36 8.62
N GLU A 969 -10.58 50.25 7.89
CA GLU A 969 -11.50 49.15 8.14
C GLU A 969 -11.05 48.26 9.31
N PHE A 970 -9.75 48.10 9.52
CA PHE A 970 -9.16 47.15 10.47
C PHE A 970 -8.34 47.78 11.60
N ARG A 971 -8.26 49.12 11.65
CA ARG A 971 -7.60 49.90 12.72
C ARG A 971 -7.95 49.47 14.16
N SER A 972 -9.14 48.93 14.39
CA SER A 972 -9.63 48.44 15.69
C SER A 972 -9.26 46.98 16.00
N PHE A 973 -8.68 46.24 15.05
CA PHE A 973 -8.33 44.82 15.21
C PHE A 973 -7.23 44.63 16.27
N LEU A 974 -6.25 45.52 16.30
CA LEU A 974 -5.19 45.53 17.30
C LEU A 974 -5.57 46.34 18.56
N PRO A 975 -5.22 45.88 19.77
CA PRO A 975 -5.30 46.72 20.97
C PRO A 975 -4.35 47.93 20.85
N PRO A 976 -4.62 49.07 21.51
CA PRO A 976 -3.88 50.33 21.28
C PRO A 976 -2.35 50.24 21.37
N ALA A 977 -1.82 49.45 22.32
CA ALA A 977 -0.39 49.22 22.47
C ALA A 977 0.23 48.46 21.27
N SER A 978 -0.43 47.40 20.78
CA SER A 978 -0.01 46.70 19.57
C SER A 978 -0.18 47.58 18.32
N ALA A 979 -1.23 48.40 18.24
CA ALA A 979 -1.41 49.34 17.13
C ALA A 979 -0.29 50.40 17.08
N GLN A 980 0.28 50.79 18.23
CA GLN A 980 1.48 51.64 18.26
C GLN A 980 2.71 50.89 17.74
N LYS A 981 2.96 49.66 18.22
CA LYS A 981 4.05 48.78 17.71
C LYS A 981 3.93 48.56 16.18
N ASN A 982 2.71 48.41 15.66
CA ASN A 982 2.42 48.24 14.24
C ASN A 982 2.91 49.41 13.38
N ARG A 983 2.57 50.65 13.77
CA ARG A 983 2.99 51.86 13.03
C ARG A 983 4.50 52.10 13.07
N GLU A 984 5.17 51.70 14.15
CA GLU A 984 6.63 51.78 14.26
C GLU A 984 7.33 50.92 13.19
N VAL A 985 6.89 49.67 13.03
CA VAL A 985 7.48 48.74 12.04
C VAL A 985 6.96 48.96 10.62
N LEU A 986 5.73 49.45 10.43
CA LEU A 986 5.17 49.79 9.12
C LEU A 986 5.97 50.89 8.42
N HIS A 987 6.29 51.98 9.12
CA HIS A 987 7.07 53.10 8.55
C HIS A 987 8.49 52.72 8.12
N LYS A 988 9.02 51.58 8.58
CA LYS A 988 10.39 51.13 8.29
C LYS A 988 10.48 49.93 7.35
N GLY A 989 9.40 49.15 7.20
CA GLY A 989 9.40 47.93 6.39
C GLY A 989 9.85 48.12 4.94
N LEU A 990 9.37 49.16 4.24
CA LEU A 990 9.81 49.46 2.87
C LEU A 990 11.29 49.86 2.79
N GLN A 991 11.80 50.59 3.79
CA GLN A 991 13.22 50.94 3.87
C GLN A 991 14.09 49.70 4.10
N ALA A 992 13.65 48.77 4.96
CA ALA A 992 14.33 47.50 5.19
C ALA A 992 14.35 46.62 3.93
N LEU A 993 13.24 46.56 3.18
CA LEU A 993 13.17 45.87 1.88
C LEU A 993 14.16 46.46 0.87
N GLU A 994 14.23 47.78 0.77
CA GLU A 994 15.16 48.48 -0.14
C GLU A 994 16.62 48.19 0.22
N LEU A 995 16.97 48.18 1.51
CA LEU A 995 18.30 47.81 2.00
C LEU A 995 18.65 46.35 1.70
N ALA A 996 17.71 45.42 1.89
CA ALA A 996 17.90 44.00 1.59
C ALA A 996 18.10 43.74 0.09
N SER A 997 17.28 44.32 -0.79
CA SER A 997 17.42 44.20 -2.25
C SER A 997 18.76 44.78 -2.73
N LYS A 998 19.15 45.97 -2.25
CA LYS A 998 20.45 46.59 -2.59
C LYS A 998 21.66 45.79 -2.10
N ALA A 999 21.54 45.08 -0.98
CA ALA A 999 22.57 44.16 -0.48
C ALA A 999 22.57 42.80 -1.20
N GLY A 1000 21.61 42.55 -2.11
CA GLY A 1000 21.47 41.29 -2.83
C GLY A 1000 21.07 40.10 -1.95
N VAL A 1001 20.45 40.36 -0.79
CA VAL A 1001 19.91 39.33 0.10
C VAL A 1001 18.86 38.50 -0.66
N ASP A 1002 18.84 37.19 -0.46
CA ASP A 1002 17.77 36.34 -0.99
C ASP A 1002 16.47 36.65 -0.23
N ILE A 1003 15.43 37.06 -0.95
CA ILE A 1003 14.15 37.49 -0.37
C ILE A 1003 13.02 36.56 -0.82
N CYS A 1004 12.24 36.07 0.14
CA CYS A 1004 10.99 35.35 -0.09
C CYS A 1004 9.76 36.27 0.07
N PHE A 1005 8.67 35.91 -0.57
CA PHE A 1005 7.34 36.46 -0.37
C PHE A 1005 6.75 35.90 0.92
N GLY A 1006 6.16 36.76 1.76
CA GLY A 1006 5.48 36.38 2.99
C GLY A 1006 4.35 37.36 3.29
N THR A 1007 3.31 36.92 3.99
CA THR A 1007 2.14 37.78 4.23
C THR A 1007 1.79 38.00 5.70
N ASP A 1008 1.96 37.01 6.57
CA ASP A 1008 1.69 37.05 8.02
C ASP A 1008 0.28 37.60 8.37
N LEU A 1009 -0.71 37.30 7.53
CA LEU A 1009 -2.08 37.80 7.72
C LEU A 1009 -2.82 36.99 8.77
N LEU A 1010 -3.60 37.70 9.58
CA LEU A 1010 -4.28 37.15 10.76
C LEU A 1010 -5.79 37.38 10.68
N GLY A 1011 -6.59 36.35 10.97
CA GLY A 1011 -8.04 36.46 11.14
C GLY A 1011 -8.75 36.94 9.87
N PRO A 1012 -9.58 38.01 9.93
CA PRO A 1012 -10.30 38.52 8.76
C PRO A 1012 -9.36 39.11 7.68
N LEU A 1013 -8.08 39.34 7.98
CA LEU A 1013 -7.14 40.03 7.09
C LEU A 1013 -6.65 39.15 5.93
N HIS A 1014 -6.85 37.82 5.97
CA HIS A 1014 -6.42 36.86 4.92
C HIS A 1014 -6.87 37.22 3.50
N PHE A 1015 -7.92 38.03 3.33
CA PHE A 1015 -8.33 38.53 2.01
C PHE A 1015 -7.24 39.32 1.28
N ALA A 1016 -6.32 39.95 2.04
CA ALA A 1016 -5.29 40.85 1.54
C ALA A 1016 -4.03 40.15 1.00
N GLN A 1017 -3.96 38.82 1.01
CA GLN A 1017 -2.73 38.05 0.72
C GLN A 1017 -1.96 38.53 -0.53
N SER A 1018 -2.66 38.76 -1.65
CA SER A 1018 -2.02 39.20 -2.89
C SER A 1018 -1.55 40.66 -2.90
N LYS A 1019 -1.96 41.49 -1.93
CA LYS A 1019 -1.58 42.92 -1.88
C LYS A 1019 -0.11 43.16 -1.60
N GLU A 1020 0.61 42.16 -1.08
CA GLU A 1020 2.06 42.21 -0.92
C GLU A 1020 2.78 42.43 -2.28
N PHE A 1021 2.22 41.92 -3.40
CA PHE A 1021 2.75 42.21 -4.75
C PHE A 1021 2.76 43.71 -5.06
N ALA A 1022 1.64 44.40 -4.81
CA ALA A 1022 1.50 45.84 -5.07
C ALA A 1022 2.23 46.73 -4.05
N ILE A 1023 2.45 46.25 -2.82
CA ILE A 1023 3.28 46.96 -1.84
C ILE A 1023 4.76 46.88 -2.27
N ARG A 1024 5.24 45.69 -2.64
CA ARG A 1024 6.65 45.47 -2.98
C ARG A 1024 7.05 46.06 -4.34
N SER A 1025 6.12 46.24 -5.27
CA SER A 1025 6.37 46.91 -6.57
C SER A 1025 6.74 48.39 -6.44
N SER A 1026 6.70 48.97 -5.24
CA SER A 1026 7.24 50.30 -4.95
C SER A 1026 8.76 50.33 -4.74
N VAL A 1027 9.40 49.15 -4.58
CA VAL A 1027 10.83 49.00 -4.25
C VAL A 1027 11.54 48.02 -5.18
N GLN A 1028 10.88 46.95 -5.60
CA GLN A 1028 11.46 45.86 -6.38
C GLN A 1028 10.85 45.75 -7.77
N THR A 1029 11.62 45.23 -8.72
CA THR A 1029 11.16 44.94 -10.08
C THR A 1029 10.14 43.79 -10.10
N PRO A 1030 9.29 43.70 -11.15
CA PRO A 1030 8.37 42.58 -11.34
C PRO A 1030 9.05 41.20 -11.26
N LEU A 1031 10.25 41.06 -11.85
CA LEU A 1031 11.03 39.83 -11.82
C LEU A 1031 11.51 39.47 -10.40
N GLU A 1032 12.11 40.41 -9.66
CA GLU A 1032 12.55 40.16 -8.26
C GLU A 1032 11.38 39.71 -7.36
N ILE A 1033 10.19 40.31 -7.55
CA ILE A 1033 9.01 39.95 -6.76
C ILE A 1033 8.50 38.57 -7.19
N LEU A 1034 8.45 38.27 -8.49
CA LEU A 1034 8.06 36.95 -8.98
C LEU A 1034 9.00 35.85 -8.49
N GLN A 1035 10.32 36.08 -8.54
CA GLN A 1035 11.35 35.18 -8.00
C GLN A 1035 11.17 34.94 -6.50
N SER A 1036 10.82 35.99 -5.75
CA SER A 1036 10.52 35.87 -4.33
C SER A 1036 9.26 35.06 -4.02
N ALA A 1037 8.35 34.88 -4.99
CA ALA A 1037 7.15 34.06 -4.86
C ALA A 1037 7.26 32.69 -5.58
N THR A 1038 8.43 32.34 -6.11
CA THR A 1038 8.65 31.09 -6.88
C THR A 1038 9.98 30.42 -6.52
N ILE A 1039 11.08 30.77 -7.19
CA ILE A 1039 12.37 30.06 -7.08
C ILE A 1039 13.11 30.27 -5.75
N THR A 1040 12.98 31.44 -5.12
CA THR A 1040 13.65 31.70 -3.83
C THR A 1040 12.96 30.97 -2.68
N PRO A 1041 11.62 30.95 -2.58
CA PRO A 1041 10.90 30.02 -1.74
C PRO A 1041 11.24 28.55 -1.98
N ALA A 1042 11.31 28.10 -3.24
CA ALA A 1042 11.65 26.71 -3.56
C ALA A 1042 13.03 26.33 -2.98
N ARG A 1043 14.05 27.21 -3.08
CA ARG A 1043 15.36 27.02 -2.43
C ARG A 1043 15.26 26.98 -0.90
N LEU A 1044 14.51 27.89 -0.27
CA LEU A 1044 14.32 27.92 1.18
C LEU A 1044 13.65 26.63 1.70
N LEU A 1045 12.69 26.11 0.96
CA LEU A 1045 11.97 24.87 1.25
C LEU A 1045 12.77 23.60 0.90
N LYS A 1046 13.97 23.72 0.29
CA LYS A 1046 14.77 22.62 -0.27
C LYS A 1046 14.01 21.80 -1.33
N GLN A 1047 13.32 22.50 -2.23
CA GLN A 1047 12.48 21.97 -3.30
C GLN A 1047 12.79 22.61 -4.67
N ASP A 1048 13.95 23.26 -4.82
CA ASP A 1048 14.38 23.96 -6.04
C ASP A 1048 14.59 23.05 -7.27
N GLY A 1049 14.72 21.74 -7.06
CA GLY A 1049 14.68 20.71 -8.11
C GLY A 1049 13.28 20.13 -8.43
N PHE A 1050 12.20 20.69 -7.86
CA PHE A 1050 10.84 20.14 -8.00
C PHE A 1050 9.72 21.20 -8.10
N LEU A 1051 9.87 22.36 -7.45
CA LEU A 1051 8.88 23.43 -7.38
C LEU A 1051 9.42 24.76 -7.94
N GLY A 1052 8.50 25.68 -8.24
CA GLY A 1052 8.82 27.09 -8.53
C GLY A 1052 9.37 27.36 -9.93
N GLN A 1053 9.40 26.38 -10.83
CA GLN A 1053 9.81 26.53 -12.24
C GLN A 1053 8.92 25.70 -13.17
N ILE A 1054 8.87 26.04 -14.46
CA ILE A 1054 8.15 25.28 -15.50
C ILE A 1054 9.17 24.53 -16.36
N VAL A 1055 9.63 23.37 -15.89
CA VAL A 1055 10.69 22.56 -16.49
C VAL A 1055 10.29 21.07 -16.47
N PRO A 1056 10.62 20.24 -17.47
CA PRO A 1056 10.32 18.82 -17.44
C PRO A 1056 10.84 18.13 -16.16
N GLY A 1057 9.99 17.30 -15.54
CA GLY A 1057 10.26 16.63 -14.26
C GLY A 1057 9.82 17.41 -13.01
N PHE A 1058 9.48 18.69 -13.11
CA PHE A 1058 8.94 19.48 -11.99
C PHE A 1058 7.43 19.21 -11.79
N ALA A 1059 6.93 19.53 -10.60
CA ALA A 1059 5.50 19.46 -10.28
C ALA A 1059 4.66 20.36 -11.19
N VAL A 1060 3.46 19.92 -11.53
CA VAL A 1060 2.45 20.76 -12.22
C VAL A 1060 1.72 21.63 -11.19
N ASP A 1061 2.49 22.56 -10.64
CA ASP A 1061 2.04 23.67 -9.82
C ASP A 1061 2.12 24.92 -10.72
N LEU A 1062 0.97 25.42 -11.21
CA LEU A 1062 0.88 26.46 -12.25
C LEU A 1062 -0.23 27.47 -11.96
N VAL A 1063 -0.04 28.71 -12.42
CA VAL A 1063 -1.06 29.76 -12.50
C VAL A 1063 -1.23 30.19 -13.96
N ILE A 1064 -2.47 30.21 -14.44
CA ILE A 1064 -2.82 30.68 -15.78
C ILE A 1064 -3.34 32.11 -15.71
N LEU A 1065 -2.72 33.00 -16.47
CA LEU A 1065 -2.93 34.45 -16.45
C LEU A 1065 -3.43 34.97 -17.80
N ASN A 1066 -4.28 35.99 -17.80
CA ASN A 1066 -4.69 36.72 -19.01
C ASN A 1066 -3.83 37.96 -19.32
N ALA A 1067 -2.84 38.26 -18.49
CA ALA A 1067 -1.94 39.40 -18.60
C ALA A 1067 -0.51 39.01 -18.17
N ASN A 1068 0.50 39.78 -18.59
CA ASN A 1068 1.90 39.52 -18.31
C ASN A 1068 2.33 40.12 -16.95
N PRO A 1069 2.66 39.30 -15.92
CA PRO A 1069 3.11 39.79 -14.62
C PRO A 1069 4.54 40.36 -14.63
N LEU A 1070 5.33 40.15 -15.70
CA LEU A 1070 6.62 40.82 -15.86
C LEU A 1070 6.48 42.27 -16.35
N GLU A 1071 5.38 42.61 -17.05
CA GLU A 1071 5.04 43.98 -17.43
C GLU A 1071 4.34 44.73 -16.29
N ASP A 1072 3.42 44.07 -15.58
CA ASP A 1072 2.74 44.60 -14.40
C ASP A 1072 2.51 43.50 -13.37
N ILE A 1073 3.35 43.43 -12.33
CA ILE A 1073 3.22 42.46 -11.25
C ILE A 1073 1.91 42.59 -10.46
N THR A 1074 1.25 43.75 -10.51
CA THR A 1074 -0.01 44.00 -9.78
C THR A 1074 -1.21 43.28 -10.40
N VAL A 1075 -1.04 42.59 -11.54
CA VAL A 1075 -2.03 41.60 -12.03
C VAL A 1075 -2.25 40.46 -11.04
N LEU A 1076 -1.23 40.09 -10.24
CA LEU A 1076 -1.34 39.07 -9.21
C LEU A 1076 -2.11 39.57 -7.96
N ASP A 1077 -2.11 40.88 -7.69
CA ASP A 1077 -2.96 41.51 -6.67
C ASP A 1077 -4.43 41.56 -7.13
N ARG A 1078 -4.66 41.93 -8.40
CA ARG A 1078 -5.98 41.88 -9.07
C ARG A 1078 -6.36 40.45 -9.50
N PHE A 1079 -6.19 39.48 -8.61
CA PHE A 1079 -6.30 38.05 -8.91
C PHE A 1079 -7.67 37.62 -9.47
N ASN A 1080 -8.76 38.30 -9.09
CA ASN A 1080 -10.10 37.98 -9.61
C ASN A 1080 -10.27 38.31 -11.11
N ASP A 1081 -9.53 39.31 -11.60
CA ASP A 1081 -9.62 39.77 -12.99
C ASP A 1081 -8.59 39.07 -13.90
N HIS A 1082 -7.46 38.63 -13.33
CA HIS A 1082 -6.32 38.13 -14.10
C HIS A 1082 -5.94 36.65 -13.88
N ILE A 1083 -6.22 36.04 -12.72
CA ILE A 1083 -5.96 34.61 -12.50
C ILE A 1083 -7.15 33.79 -13.01
N LEU A 1084 -6.94 33.18 -14.18
CA LEU A 1084 -7.92 32.33 -14.85
C LEU A 1084 -8.05 30.96 -14.19
N ALA A 1085 -6.92 30.33 -13.84
CA ALA A 1085 -6.91 29.03 -13.16
C ALA A 1085 -5.63 28.84 -12.32
N THR A 1086 -5.77 28.05 -11.25
CA THR A 1086 -4.68 27.56 -10.39
C THR A 1086 -4.66 26.04 -10.47
N ILE A 1087 -3.51 25.48 -10.82
CA ILE A 1087 -3.27 24.04 -10.95
C ILE A 1087 -2.21 23.64 -9.93
N LYS A 1088 -2.40 22.52 -9.22
CA LYS A 1088 -1.46 21.96 -8.25
C LYS A 1088 -1.42 20.44 -8.41
N ASP A 1089 -0.24 19.83 -8.40
CA ASP A 1089 -0.08 18.37 -8.62
C ASP A 1089 -0.81 17.86 -9.89
N GLY A 1090 -0.96 18.72 -10.92
CA GLY A 1090 -1.67 18.41 -12.17
C GLY A 1090 -3.19 18.61 -12.15
N ARG A 1091 -3.75 19.02 -11.01
CA ARG A 1091 -5.20 19.14 -10.77
C ARG A 1091 -5.65 20.59 -10.80
N VAL A 1092 -6.75 20.89 -11.47
CA VAL A 1092 -7.34 22.24 -11.50
C VAL A 1092 -8.12 22.47 -10.20
N LEU A 1093 -7.51 23.13 -9.21
CA LEU A 1093 -8.11 23.32 -7.87
C LEU A 1093 -8.82 24.68 -7.69
N ALA A 1094 -8.63 25.61 -8.62
CA ALA A 1094 -9.42 26.83 -8.74
C ALA A 1094 -9.48 27.26 -10.21
N SER A 1095 -10.65 27.68 -10.69
CA SER A 1095 -10.80 28.22 -12.04
C SER A 1095 -11.93 29.25 -12.10
N ARG A 1096 -11.73 30.25 -12.94
CA ARG A 1096 -12.71 31.26 -13.38
C ARG A 1096 -12.93 31.19 -14.89
N TRP A 1097 -12.34 30.21 -15.57
CA TRP A 1097 -12.31 30.13 -17.03
C TRP A 1097 -12.96 28.83 -17.53
N SER A 1098 -14.03 28.98 -18.32
CA SER A 1098 -14.89 27.89 -18.78
C SER A 1098 -14.27 26.91 -19.80
N GLN A 1099 -12.94 26.92 -19.97
CA GLN A 1099 -12.19 25.90 -20.72
C GLN A 1099 -11.42 24.95 -19.79
N LEU A 1100 -11.34 25.26 -18.49
CA LEU A 1100 -10.71 24.44 -17.47
C LEU A 1100 -11.64 24.39 -16.27
N ASP A 1101 -12.45 23.33 -16.19
CA ASP A 1101 -13.31 23.10 -15.04
C ASP A 1101 -12.48 22.74 -13.80
N VAL A 1102 -12.97 23.13 -12.62
CA VAL A 1102 -12.37 22.71 -11.35
C VAL A 1102 -12.62 21.23 -11.16
N GLU A 1103 -11.58 20.46 -10.84
CA GLU A 1103 -11.72 19.03 -10.58
C GLU A 1103 -12.60 18.83 -9.33
N ALA A 1104 -13.66 18.04 -9.48
CA ALA A 1104 -14.53 17.70 -8.36
C ALA A 1104 -13.74 16.84 -7.36
N ILE A 1105 -13.70 17.26 -6.10
CA ILE A 1105 -13.32 16.35 -5.00
C ILE A 1105 -14.30 15.17 -5.07
N PRO A 1106 -13.83 13.92 -5.11
CA PRO A 1106 -14.73 12.79 -5.09
C PRO A 1106 -15.52 12.81 -3.79
N LEU A 1107 -16.82 13.08 -3.89
CA LEU A 1107 -17.74 12.55 -2.90
C LEU A 1107 -17.72 11.03 -3.08
N PRO A 1108 -17.80 10.24 -1.98
CA PRO A 1108 -17.97 8.80 -2.11
C PRO A 1108 -19.18 8.54 -3.01
N LYS A 1109 -18.94 7.93 -4.17
CA LYS A 1109 -20.02 7.35 -4.97
C LYS A 1109 -20.56 6.17 -4.18
N ILE A 1110 -21.68 6.40 -3.51
CA ILE A 1110 -22.54 5.35 -2.99
C ILE A 1110 -23.37 4.88 -4.20
N GLU A 1111 -22.73 4.16 -5.11
CA GLU A 1111 -23.29 3.47 -6.28
C GLU A 1111 -22.91 1.98 -6.19
#